data_AF-A0A7L0G5I7-F1
#
_entry.id   AF-A0A7L0G5I7-F1
#
_cell.length_a   1.000
_cell.length_b   1.000
_cell.length_c   1.000
_cell.angle_alpha   90.00
_cell.angle_beta   90.00
_cell.angle_gamma   90.00
#
_symmetry.space_group_name_H-M   'P 1'
#
loop_
_entity.id
_entity.type
_entity.pdbx_description
1 polymer ?
#
loop_
_entity_poly.entity_id
_entity_poly.type
_entity_poly.pdbx_seq_one_letter_code
_entity_poly.pdbx_strand_id
1 'polypeptide(L)'
;SVVIQEDGSKKEYEVVGRFPLVDPWWRVNVKAKKVGSKYFVQGYPSYFLRTDIEENNRQVFSLFLKECAVPEDFKEKFFTWLPMESMLSFRNLEEKLKHFQVSHLQTGKKQRDTKEYDIFYYVSKSFAGKAVLVALSFPMILEFLPILLPRHFCCLLNMVCWQRKTKENIGTDDEEEHFQDKMLTKLDEILKNEPWKLGFSRITYRELNLSYCEATWAAFCRCEHLLWKIPDLQKNALILYDQLKKRCKEMGHTYEDQDELARFVSRHMSIEHVWQSLEFLKDQNIVIREKKLVFLPHLYNSEKDIAMYIGDLLSNSSWKLDVDVRKVLNVSDASGETVDNKVNVTQAHEMEHLKENSPDSRNCENHFPEKKVGSVSGKAEVDSDQMIAMEKICSNPVTIISGKGGCGKSTIVSCLFRHLKQMEKEVEAASKDFEEDLDASEDWNTFDHHWDSENMYAKKLLNVLFTAPTGRAASLLSEKTKLPAYTLHQIIYSFKLWRQSEQIQPWKFSTVTILIVDEGSLVSVQILSLVLKLLCEHAQLAKLIILGDTRQLPSIDPGNMLVDIFEGLKSRGFSVELRTNHRAESQLIVDNASRISHRQLPEFDEVLKVSSWNEEMTMPSPEKKFILIALPAGGSCDNLQTAIKTLLKKGPGLQDAKQSQFIAFRRQDCNLINELCCQHYSNHVSRDHNNRLLFQIADKISCTRNTYLKDLLPDRGFREDPNHHECKSRETTFTTETAEEDKRLCNGDIFFITGDVEIDKQRLLTISNTYGSTFTVKYKALKKLCHIKHAWARTIHTFQGSEEKTVVYVVGNPGRQHWQHVYTAVTRGCCRVYVIAEELHLRRAVTNKNMPRKTRLQKFLREAIAETSNCPKQTCSPLTKSWQSQELEAQSVSVTQGAPDPSEPLSDLIKQEGSAVLNKEDQMGSLEQSPCKRQQTLAENCEDSTTVQDSPLGSFRLKNLTLGQPTPRKLFKS
;
A
#
# COMPACT_ATOMS: atom_id res chain seq x y z
N SER A 1 8.15 -15.31 24.47
CA SER A 1 9.59 -15.59 24.60
C SER A 1 9.77 -17.10 24.50
N VAL A 2 10.98 -17.58 24.19
CA VAL A 2 11.30 -19.00 24.13
C VAL A 2 12.47 -19.24 25.06
N VAL A 3 12.41 -20.30 25.86
CA VAL A 3 13.53 -20.74 26.70
C VAL A 3 14.40 -21.66 25.85
N ILE A 4 15.67 -21.30 25.69
CA ILE A 4 16.64 -22.09 24.91
C ILE A 4 17.69 -22.64 25.88
N GLN A 5 17.89 -23.95 25.83
CA GLN A 5 18.94 -24.64 26.58
C GLN A 5 20.21 -24.72 25.73
N GLU A 6 21.33 -24.27 26.29
CA GLU A 6 22.64 -24.34 25.63
C GLU A 6 23.16 -25.78 25.55
N ASP A 7 23.73 -26.13 24.40
CA ASP A 7 24.31 -27.45 24.16
C ASP A 7 25.58 -27.63 25.01
N GLY A 8 25.68 -28.73 25.76
CA GLY A 8 26.80 -29.03 26.65
C GLY A 8 26.76 -28.44 28.07
N SER A 9 26.20 -27.24 28.30
CA SER A 9 26.22 -26.60 29.63
C SER A 9 24.91 -26.74 30.44
N LYS A 10 23.82 -27.22 29.80
CA LYS A 10 22.44 -27.27 30.32
C LYS A 10 21.89 -25.93 30.85
N LYS A 11 22.55 -24.79 30.62
CA LYS A 11 22.07 -23.47 31.02
C LYS A 11 20.88 -23.04 30.17
N GLU A 12 19.86 -22.47 30.81
CA GLU A 12 18.65 -21.98 30.15
C GLU A 12 18.69 -20.46 29.97
N TYR A 13 18.32 -20.01 28.78
CA TYR A 13 18.27 -18.61 28.40
C TYR A 13 16.85 -18.24 27.97
N GLU A 14 16.25 -17.22 28.59
CA GLU A 14 15.00 -16.64 28.10
C GLU A 14 15.30 -15.70 26.92
N VAL A 15 14.93 -16.13 25.71
CA VAL A 15 15.18 -15.42 24.47
C VAL A 15 13.87 -14.89 23.87
N VAL A 16 13.82 -13.59 23.59
CA VAL A 16 12.69 -12.91 22.96
C VAL A 16 12.99 -12.70 21.48
N GLY A 17 12.20 -13.31 20.61
CA GLY A 17 12.40 -13.22 19.16
C GLY A 17 11.29 -13.89 18.35
N ARG A 18 11.45 -13.91 17.03
CA ARG A 18 10.57 -14.63 16.11
C ARG A 18 11.17 -16.00 15.81
N PHE A 19 10.53 -17.04 16.33
CA PHE A 19 10.90 -18.43 16.08
C PHE A 19 9.77 -19.09 15.28
N PRO A 20 9.97 -19.38 13.98
CA PRO A 20 9.01 -20.12 13.18
C PRO A 20 8.70 -21.53 13.71
N LEU A 21 9.71 -22.21 14.23
CA LEU A 21 9.64 -23.55 14.82
C LEU A 21 10.11 -23.47 16.28
N VAL A 22 9.38 -24.10 17.20
CA VAL A 22 9.63 -24.07 18.65
C VAL A 22 9.60 -25.44 19.32
N ASP A 23 9.39 -26.49 18.53
CA ASP A 23 9.20 -27.85 19.02
C ASP A 23 10.48 -28.47 19.61
N PRO A 24 10.35 -29.43 20.55
CA PRO A 24 11.49 -29.95 21.31
C PRO A 24 12.50 -30.77 20.49
N TRP A 25 12.16 -31.20 19.27
CA TRP A 25 13.07 -31.94 18.38
C TRP A 25 13.99 -31.04 17.53
N TRP A 26 13.88 -29.71 17.66
CA TRP A 26 14.76 -28.78 16.96
C TRP A 26 15.98 -28.38 17.80
N ARG A 27 17.13 -28.34 17.16
CA ARG A 27 18.34 -27.63 17.62
C ARG A 27 18.39 -26.31 16.83
N VAL A 28 18.69 -25.21 17.52
CA VAL A 28 18.62 -23.87 16.95
C VAL A 28 19.94 -23.15 17.11
N ASN A 29 20.43 -22.53 16.03
CA ASN A 29 21.54 -21.58 16.09
C ASN A 29 20.99 -20.15 15.94
N VAL A 30 21.28 -19.28 16.91
CA VAL A 30 20.74 -17.92 16.94
C VAL A 30 21.72 -16.92 17.57
N LYS A 31 21.94 -15.79 16.90
CA LYS A 31 22.68 -14.65 17.48
C LYS A 31 21.70 -13.81 18.34
N ALA A 32 22.01 -13.55 19.60
CA ALA A 32 21.16 -12.78 20.51
C ALA A 32 21.95 -11.69 21.26
N LYS A 33 21.31 -10.54 21.51
CA LYS A 33 21.87 -9.43 22.29
C LYS A 33 21.23 -9.39 23.67
N LYS A 34 22.04 -9.35 24.71
CA LYS A 34 21.57 -9.17 26.10
C LYS A 34 21.15 -7.73 26.32
N VAL A 35 19.92 -7.52 26.80
CA VAL A 35 19.41 -6.21 27.25
C VAL A 35 18.72 -6.43 28.60
N GLY A 36 19.42 -6.08 29.69
CA GLY A 36 18.97 -6.40 31.05
C GLY A 36 19.05 -7.90 31.34
N SER A 37 17.96 -8.48 31.86
CA SER A 37 17.83 -9.92 32.17
C SER A 37 17.39 -10.79 30.99
N LYS A 38 16.97 -10.18 29.87
CA LYS A 38 16.45 -10.90 28.69
C LYS A 38 17.40 -10.82 27.50
N TYR A 39 17.40 -11.87 26.69
CA TYR A 39 18.13 -11.92 25.42
C TYR A 39 17.18 -11.61 24.27
N PHE A 40 17.57 -10.74 23.35
CA PHE A 40 16.78 -10.39 22.16
C PHE A 40 17.46 -10.93 20.91
N VAL A 41 16.73 -11.68 20.08
CA VAL A 41 17.27 -12.27 18.85
C VAL A 41 17.67 -11.19 17.84
N GLN A 42 18.87 -11.31 17.28
CA GLN A 42 19.35 -10.53 16.15
C GLN A 42 19.13 -11.28 14.83
N GLY A 43 17.92 -11.22 14.29
CA GLY A 43 17.57 -11.84 13.00
C GLY A 43 16.65 -13.05 13.11
N TYR A 44 16.90 -14.04 12.26
CA TYR A 44 16.14 -15.30 12.22
C TYR A 44 17.07 -16.48 12.57
N PRO A 45 16.56 -17.50 13.27
CA PRO A 45 17.34 -18.67 13.66
C PRO A 45 17.56 -19.66 12.49
N SER A 46 18.67 -20.40 12.54
CA SER A 46 18.87 -21.62 11.75
C SER A 46 18.39 -22.84 12.52
N TYR A 47 17.81 -23.82 11.82
CA TYR A 47 17.21 -25.01 12.42
C TYR A 47 17.94 -26.29 11.98
N PHE A 48 18.18 -27.16 12.94
CA PHE A 48 18.75 -28.50 12.75
C PHE A 48 17.90 -29.52 13.47
N LEU A 49 17.73 -30.70 12.90
CA LEU A 49 17.02 -31.78 13.56
C LEU A 49 17.94 -32.43 14.62
N ARG A 50 17.43 -32.64 15.83
CA ARG A 50 18.20 -33.35 16.88
C ARG A 50 18.35 -34.82 16.48
N THR A 51 19.59 -35.26 16.26
CA THR A 51 19.93 -36.65 15.93
C THR A 51 20.23 -37.49 17.16
N ASP A 52 20.64 -36.86 18.27
CA ASP A 52 21.22 -37.52 19.45
C ASP A 52 20.25 -37.48 20.64
N ILE A 53 19.02 -37.96 20.42
CA ILE A 53 18.02 -38.04 21.48
C ILE A 53 18.27 -39.37 22.22
N GLU A 54 19.26 -39.47 23.11
CA GLU A 54 19.53 -40.74 23.81
C GLU A 54 18.68 -40.90 25.09
N GLU A 55 18.27 -39.80 25.72
CA GLU A 55 17.41 -39.80 26.91
C GLU A 55 16.07 -39.09 26.58
N ASN A 56 14.94 -39.82 26.60
CA ASN A 56 13.55 -39.36 26.32
C ASN A 56 13.00 -39.45 24.88
N ASN A 57 13.53 -40.33 24.04
CA ASN A 57 13.02 -40.59 22.68
C ASN A 57 11.49 -40.70 22.58
N ARG A 58 10.88 -41.64 23.30
CA ARG A 58 9.44 -41.93 23.18
C ARG A 58 8.54 -40.74 23.54
N GLN A 59 8.95 -39.89 24.49
CA GLN A 59 8.17 -38.71 24.89
C GLN A 59 8.21 -37.62 23.82
N VAL A 60 9.38 -37.37 23.20
CA VAL A 60 9.53 -36.40 22.11
C VAL A 60 8.74 -36.87 20.87
N PHE A 61 8.82 -38.14 20.51
CA PHE A 61 8.01 -38.70 19.41
C PHE A 61 6.51 -38.73 19.72
N SER A 62 6.12 -38.93 20.98
CA SER A 62 4.73 -38.84 21.43
C SER A 62 4.17 -37.42 21.27
N LEU A 63 4.98 -36.40 21.58
CA LEU A 63 4.64 -34.99 21.32
C LEU A 63 4.61 -34.70 19.81
N PHE A 64 5.57 -35.22 19.03
CA PHE A 64 5.60 -35.05 17.58
C PHE A 64 4.35 -35.60 16.89
N LEU A 65 3.94 -36.83 17.21
CA LEU A 65 2.73 -37.43 16.64
C LEU A 65 1.46 -36.66 17.05
N LYS A 66 1.44 -36.10 18.26
CA LYS A 66 0.36 -35.22 18.73
C LYS A 66 0.29 -33.91 17.92
N GLU A 67 1.43 -33.26 17.67
CA GLU A 67 1.51 -32.06 16.82
C GLU A 67 1.19 -32.37 15.35
N CYS A 68 1.40 -33.61 14.89
CA CYS A 68 0.96 -34.08 13.58
C CYS A 68 -0.55 -34.38 13.50
N ALA A 69 -1.31 -34.14 14.59
CA ALA A 69 -2.74 -34.44 14.71
C ALA A 69 -3.09 -35.92 14.48
N VAL A 70 -2.19 -36.84 14.85
CA VAL A 70 -2.47 -38.28 14.83
C VAL A 70 -3.42 -38.62 15.99
N PRO A 71 -4.53 -39.34 15.76
CA PRO A 71 -5.43 -39.77 16.83
C PRO A 71 -4.73 -40.59 17.92
N GLU A 72 -5.08 -40.35 19.19
CA GLU A 72 -4.40 -40.99 20.34
C GLU A 72 -4.52 -42.52 20.32
N ASP A 73 -5.63 -43.09 19.83
CA ASP A 73 -5.82 -44.54 19.68
C ASP A 73 -4.75 -45.20 18.79
N PHE A 74 -4.33 -44.52 17.71
CA PHE A 74 -3.31 -45.04 16.80
C PHE A 74 -1.91 -44.88 17.38
N LYS A 75 -1.69 -43.81 18.13
CA LYS A 75 -0.44 -43.53 18.82
C LYS A 75 -0.17 -44.55 19.93
N GLU A 76 -1.18 -44.90 20.71
CA GLU A 76 -1.08 -45.95 21.74
C GLU A 76 -0.74 -47.31 21.14
N LYS A 77 -1.42 -47.69 20.04
CA LYS A 77 -1.13 -48.92 19.27
C LYS A 77 0.30 -48.96 18.72
N PHE A 78 0.79 -47.83 18.21
CA PHE A 78 2.16 -47.72 17.70
C PHE A 78 3.21 -47.92 18.80
N PHE A 79 3.03 -47.30 19.97
CA PHE A 79 3.99 -47.41 21.08
C PHE A 79 3.93 -48.75 21.82
N THR A 80 2.80 -49.46 21.78
CA THR A 80 2.68 -50.84 22.28
C THR A 80 3.31 -51.85 21.33
N TRP A 81 3.23 -51.62 20.01
CA TRP A 81 3.93 -52.45 19.01
C TRP A 81 5.45 -52.29 19.07
N LEU A 82 5.95 -51.07 19.33
CA LEU A 82 7.38 -50.77 19.31
C LEU A 82 8.12 -51.39 20.54
N PRO A 83 9.18 -52.21 20.37
CA PRO A 83 9.94 -52.78 21.49
C PRO A 83 10.64 -51.71 22.35
N MET A 84 10.70 -51.91 23.68
CA MET A 84 11.28 -50.95 24.63
C MET A 84 12.75 -50.58 24.33
N GLU A 85 13.53 -51.53 23.81
CA GLU A 85 14.96 -51.35 23.49
C GLU A 85 15.21 -50.77 22.08
N SER A 86 14.16 -50.58 21.27
CA SER A 86 14.35 -50.12 19.91
C SER A 86 14.63 -48.61 19.85
N MET A 87 15.81 -48.23 19.37
CA MET A 87 16.18 -46.82 19.13
C MET A 87 15.29 -46.21 18.06
N LEU A 88 14.42 -45.27 18.44
CA LEU A 88 13.56 -44.50 17.53
C LEU A 88 14.28 -43.19 17.19
N SER A 89 14.56 -42.97 15.91
CA SER A 89 15.16 -41.75 15.38
C SER A 89 14.32 -41.24 14.22
N PHE A 90 14.38 -39.94 13.91
CA PHE A 90 13.60 -39.40 12.80
C PHE A 90 14.00 -40.00 11.44
N ARG A 91 15.24 -40.50 11.29
CA ARG A 91 15.70 -41.22 10.10
C ARG A 91 15.03 -42.58 9.94
N ASN A 92 14.82 -43.32 11.03
CA ASN A 92 14.19 -44.65 11.01
C ASN A 92 12.68 -44.62 11.27
N LEU A 93 12.11 -43.44 11.57
CA LEU A 93 10.70 -43.25 11.84
C LEU A 93 9.84 -43.66 10.63
N GLU A 94 10.25 -43.27 9.42
CA GLU A 94 9.51 -43.63 8.20
C GLU A 94 9.46 -45.16 8.00
N GLU A 95 10.59 -45.83 8.17
CA GLU A 95 10.68 -47.29 8.03
C GLU A 95 9.85 -48.01 9.10
N LYS A 96 9.94 -47.57 10.37
CA LYS A 96 9.17 -48.16 11.47
C LYS A 96 7.67 -47.92 11.34
N LEU A 97 7.23 -46.77 10.84
CA LEU A 97 5.83 -46.50 10.53
C LEU A 97 5.31 -47.42 9.41
N LYS A 98 6.13 -47.71 8.39
CA LYS A 98 5.78 -48.70 7.35
C LYS A 98 5.68 -50.11 7.90
N HIS A 99 6.64 -50.53 8.73
CA HIS A 99 6.60 -51.86 9.36
C HIS A 99 5.36 -52.02 10.26
N PHE A 100 4.99 -50.97 10.99
CA PHE A 100 3.76 -50.94 11.78
C PHE A 100 2.52 -51.11 10.88
N GLN A 101 2.44 -50.36 9.78
CA GLN A 101 1.34 -50.44 8.81
C GLN A 101 1.21 -51.86 8.22
N VAL A 102 2.32 -52.47 7.78
CA VAL A 102 2.33 -53.83 7.22
C VAL A 102 1.94 -54.88 8.27
N SER A 103 2.40 -54.73 9.52
CA SER A 103 2.09 -55.67 10.60
C SER A 103 0.61 -55.64 11.03
N HIS A 104 -0.06 -54.49 10.96
CA HIS A 104 -1.48 -54.35 11.26
C HIS A 104 -2.41 -54.69 10.09
N LEU A 105 -1.91 -54.62 8.84
CA LEU A 105 -2.65 -55.07 7.65
C LEU A 105 -2.85 -56.60 7.62
N GLN A 106 -2.00 -57.39 8.30
CA GLN A 106 -2.11 -58.85 8.33
C GLN A 106 -3.13 -59.38 9.35
N THR A 107 -3.56 -58.57 10.34
CA THR A 107 -4.39 -59.04 11.46
C THR A 107 -5.89 -58.67 11.37
N GLY A 108 -6.33 -57.94 10.34
CA GLY A 108 -7.70 -57.43 10.22
C GLY A 108 -8.42 -57.86 8.94
N LYS A 109 -9.62 -58.42 9.08
CA LYS A 109 -10.54 -58.80 7.99
C LYS A 109 -10.72 -57.67 6.96
N LYS A 110 -10.81 -58.04 5.67
CA LYS A 110 -11.27 -57.21 4.55
C LYS A 110 -12.50 -56.37 4.96
N GLN A 111 -12.32 -55.07 5.18
CA GLN A 111 -13.38 -54.06 5.10
C GLN A 111 -12.78 -52.66 4.87
N ARG A 112 -13.65 -51.75 4.46
CA ARG A 112 -13.45 -50.62 3.55
C ARG A 112 -12.54 -49.52 4.12
N ASP A 113 -11.97 -48.74 3.18
CA ASP A 113 -11.14 -47.54 3.35
C ASP A 113 -9.72 -47.75 3.90
N THR A 114 -8.81 -48.10 2.98
CA THR A 114 -7.34 -48.13 3.16
C THR A 114 -6.69 -46.81 3.61
N LYS A 115 -7.48 -45.73 3.80
CA LYS A 115 -7.02 -44.43 4.27
C LYS A 115 -7.04 -44.27 5.80
N GLU A 116 -7.69 -45.17 6.54
CA GLU A 116 -7.94 -44.98 7.98
C GLU A 116 -6.78 -45.41 8.91
N TYR A 117 -5.76 -46.13 8.42
CA TYR A 117 -4.65 -46.64 9.23
C TYR A 117 -3.26 -46.15 8.78
N ASP A 118 -3.18 -45.01 8.11
CA ASP A 118 -1.92 -44.44 7.66
C ASP A 118 -1.44 -43.29 8.57
N ILE A 119 -0.65 -43.60 9.59
CA ILE A 119 -0.01 -42.58 10.44
C ILE A 119 0.89 -41.67 9.60
N PHE A 120 1.52 -42.19 8.54
CA PHE A 120 2.38 -41.41 7.65
C PHE A 120 1.57 -40.39 6.83
N TYR A 121 0.31 -40.68 6.51
CA TYR A 121 -0.61 -39.71 5.91
C TYR A 121 -0.83 -38.48 6.82
N TYR A 122 -1.00 -38.67 8.13
CA TYR A 122 -1.12 -37.54 9.07
C TYR A 122 0.19 -36.75 9.18
N VAL A 123 1.34 -37.44 9.24
CA VAL A 123 2.66 -36.80 9.27
C VAL A 123 2.90 -35.98 8.00
N SER A 124 2.68 -36.55 6.82
CA SER A 124 2.88 -35.88 5.52
C SER A 124 1.92 -34.71 5.28
N LYS A 125 0.72 -34.72 5.88
CA LYS A 125 -0.26 -33.63 5.77
C LYS A 125 -0.01 -32.51 6.78
N SER A 126 0.49 -32.83 7.98
CA SER A 126 0.73 -31.86 9.05
C SER A 126 1.93 -30.94 8.75
N PHE A 127 1.89 -29.69 9.25
CA PHE A 127 3.01 -28.76 9.10
C PHE A 127 4.28 -29.26 9.83
N ALA A 128 4.13 -29.77 11.05
CA ALA A 128 5.22 -30.31 11.85
C ALA A 128 5.92 -31.49 11.15
N GLY A 129 5.13 -32.41 10.58
CA GLY A 129 5.68 -33.55 9.83
C GLY A 129 6.34 -33.12 8.51
N LYS A 130 5.73 -32.22 7.73
CA LYS A 130 6.38 -31.65 6.53
C LYS A 130 7.72 -31.00 6.85
N ALA A 131 7.81 -30.21 7.93
CA ALA A 131 9.04 -29.56 8.34
C ALA A 131 10.14 -30.59 8.68
N VAL A 132 9.81 -31.66 9.40
CA VAL A 132 10.75 -32.73 9.73
C VAL A 132 11.17 -33.52 8.49
N LEU A 133 10.26 -33.84 7.57
CA LEU A 133 10.58 -34.53 6.32
C LEU A 133 11.52 -33.70 5.43
N VAL A 134 11.31 -32.38 5.37
CA VAL A 134 12.23 -31.45 4.69
C VAL A 134 13.58 -31.40 5.40
N ALA A 135 13.62 -31.40 6.73
CA ALA A 135 14.88 -31.43 7.50
C ALA A 135 15.75 -32.65 7.16
N LEU A 136 15.10 -33.80 6.97
CA LEU A 136 15.75 -35.08 6.67
C LEU A 136 16.24 -35.13 5.22
N SER A 137 15.43 -34.66 4.28
CA SER A 137 15.71 -34.76 2.85
C SER A 137 16.64 -33.63 2.35
N PHE A 138 16.46 -32.42 2.89
CA PHE A 138 17.10 -31.19 2.44
C PHE A 138 17.55 -30.32 3.64
N PRO A 139 18.60 -30.73 4.39
CA PRO A 139 18.99 -30.05 5.63
C PRO A 139 19.38 -28.59 5.44
N MET A 140 19.98 -28.23 4.29
CA MET A 140 20.38 -26.85 4.01
C MET A 140 19.19 -25.89 3.87
N ILE A 141 18.01 -26.39 3.50
CA ILE A 141 16.80 -25.58 3.45
C ILE A 141 16.45 -25.06 4.86
N LEU A 142 16.47 -25.92 5.88
CA LEU A 142 16.18 -25.48 7.25
C LEU A 142 17.30 -24.67 7.90
N GLU A 143 18.53 -24.84 7.44
CA GLU A 143 19.67 -24.08 7.91
C GLU A 143 19.65 -22.63 7.39
N PHE A 144 19.48 -22.44 6.07
CA PHE A 144 19.69 -21.14 5.43
C PHE A 144 18.39 -20.41 5.04
N LEU A 145 17.33 -21.13 4.65
CA LEU A 145 16.09 -20.51 4.17
C LEU A 145 15.37 -19.62 5.21
N PRO A 146 15.34 -19.96 6.53
CA PRO A 146 14.77 -19.08 7.53
C PRO A 146 15.48 -17.72 7.63
N ILE A 147 16.78 -17.69 7.35
CA ILE A 147 17.60 -16.45 7.37
C ILE A 147 17.43 -15.67 6.07
N LEU A 148 17.53 -16.37 4.93
CA LEU A 148 17.47 -15.76 3.60
C LEU A 148 16.07 -15.26 3.26
N LEU A 149 15.03 -16.06 3.53
CA LEU A 149 13.65 -15.85 3.10
C LEU A 149 12.63 -16.03 4.25
N PRO A 150 12.75 -15.26 5.35
CA PRO A 150 11.98 -15.50 6.57
C PRO A 150 10.45 -15.36 6.41
N ARG A 151 9.99 -14.51 5.48
CA ARG A 151 8.56 -14.29 5.24
C ARG A 151 7.92 -15.42 4.43
N HIS A 152 8.72 -16.08 3.59
CA HIS A 152 8.24 -17.13 2.70
C HIS A 152 8.48 -18.51 3.27
N PHE A 153 9.43 -18.68 4.19
CA PHE A 153 9.80 -19.95 4.81
C PHE A 153 8.59 -20.82 5.22
N CYS A 154 7.68 -20.30 6.06
CA CYS A 154 6.50 -21.06 6.50
C CYS A 154 5.53 -21.36 5.35
N CYS A 155 5.38 -20.45 4.38
CA CYS A 155 4.53 -20.67 3.21
C CYS A 155 5.12 -21.77 2.31
N LEU A 156 6.42 -21.72 2.07
CA LEU A 156 7.14 -22.71 1.25
C LEU A 156 7.04 -24.11 1.87
N LEU A 157 7.22 -24.24 3.19
CA LEU A 157 7.03 -25.52 3.88
C LEU A 157 5.59 -26.04 3.84
N ASN A 158 4.60 -25.14 3.89
CA ASN A 158 3.19 -25.55 3.80
C ASN A 158 2.78 -26.02 2.40
N MET A 159 3.39 -25.45 1.35
CA MET A 159 3.14 -25.82 -0.05
C MET A 159 3.65 -27.22 -0.43
N VAL A 160 4.50 -27.84 0.41
CA VAL A 160 5.04 -29.19 0.16
C VAL A 160 3.95 -30.24 0.33
N CYS A 161 3.74 -31.09 -0.67
CA CYS A 161 2.83 -32.23 -0.60
C CYS A 161 3.62 -33.53 -0.73
N TRP A 162 3.83 -34.24 0.39
CA TRP A 162 4.41 -35.57 0.39
C TRP A 162 3.33 -36.62 0.09
N GLN A 163 2.94 -36.80 -1.18
CA GLN A 163 2.05 -37.88 -1.60
C GLN A 163 2.80 -38.91 -2.46
N ARG A 164 2.75 -40.20 -2.07
CA ARG A 164 3.18 -41.29 -2.95
C ARG A 164 2.02 -41.68 -3.87
N LYS A 165 2.21 -41.62 -5.19
CA LYS A 165 1.37 -42.39 -6.11
C LYS A 165 1.72 -43.88 -5.93
N THR A 166 0.77 -44.68 -5.45
CA THR A 166 0.80 -46.13 -5.58
C THR A 166 0.69 -46.47 -7.07
N LYS A 167 1.72 -47.12 -7.63
CA LYS A 167 1.69 -47.68 -8.98
C LYS A 167 0.73 -48.87 -9.03
N GLU A 168 -0.56 -48.63 -9.19
CA GLU A 168 -1.53 -49.64 -9.64
C GLU A 168 -2.59 -48.98 -10.51
N ASN A 169 -2.27 -48.79 -11.79
CA ASN A 169 -3.02 -49.31 -12.93
C ASN A 169 -2.46 -48.72 -14.23
N ILE A 170 -2.09 -49.63 -15.13
CA ILE A 170 -1.59 -49.39 -16.49
C ILE A 170 -2.74 -48.89 -17.36
N GLY A 171 -2.54 -47.78 -18.07
CA GLY A 171 -3.42 -47.32 -19.15
C GLY A 171 -3.28 -45.83 -19.48
N THR A 172 -2.30 -45.51 -20.35
CA THR A 172 -2.25 -44.35 -21.27
C THR A 172 -2.58 -42.95 -20.71
N ASP A 173 -1.53 -42.22 -20.34
CA ASP A 173 -1.17 -40.87 -20.83
C ASP A 173 -0.13 -40.26 -19.87
N ASP A 174 1.15 -40.46 -20.21
CA ASP A 174 2.31 -40.04 -19.44
C ASP A 174 2.65 -38.55 -19.70
N GLU A 175 1.96 -37.57 -19.10
CA GLU A 175 2.47 -36.17 -19.06
C GLU A 175 2.15 -35.34 -17.78
N GLU A 176 1.77 -35.94 -16.66
CA GLU A 176 1.60 -35.18 -15.40
C GLU A 176 2.42 -35.73 -14.21
N GLU A 177 3.76 -35.65 -14.33
CA GLU A 177 4.68 -35.73 -13.18
C GLU A 177 4.88 -34.34 -12.53
N HIS A 178 4.14 -34.17 -11.42
CA HIS A 178 3.89 -32.99 -10.60
C HIS A 178 5.06 -32.00 -10.36
N PHE A 179 4.78 -30.72 -10.63
CA PHE A 179 5.63 -29.52 -10.55
C PHE A 179 6.25 -29.19 -9.16
N GLN A 180 5.76 -29.77 -8.06
CA GLN A 180 6.01 -29.27 -6.70
C GLN A 180 7.23 -29.90 -5.99
N ASP A 181 7.52 -31.19 -6.20
CA ASP A 181 8.76 -31.82 -5.70
C ASP A 181 10.00 -31.33 -6.48
N LYS A 182 9.82 -31.00 -7.77
CA LYS A 182 10.85 -30.34 -8.59
C LYS A 182 11.29 -28.99 -7.99
N MET A 183 10.42 -28.29 -7.26
CA MET A 183 10.75 -26.97 -6.68
C MET A 183 11.74 -27.07 -5.51
N LEU A 184 11.54 -28.00 -4.58
CA LEU A 184 12.43 -28.18 -3.43
C LEU A 184 13.79 -28.73 -3.85
N THR A 185 13.82 -29.69 -4.77
CA THR A 185 15.06 -30.23 -5.33
C THR A 185 15.86 -29.12 -6.02
N LYS A 186 15.22 -28.31 -6.87
CA LYS A 186 15.85 -27.13 -7.48
C LYS A 186 16.33 -26.11 -6.45
N LEU A 187 15.55 -25.87 -5.38
CA LEU A 187 15.93 -24.93 -4.33
C LEU A 187 17.18 -25.42 -3.57
N ASP A 188 17.27 -26.71 -3.27
CA ASP A 188 18.44 -27.32 -2.65
C ASP A 188 19.65 -27.29 -3.58
N GLU A 189 19.48 -27.58 -4.87
CA GLU A 189 20.53 -27.43 -5.90
C GLU A 189 21.04 -25.98 -5.98
N ILE A 190 20.15 -24.99 -5.97
CA ILE A 190 20.52 -23.57 -5.95
C ILE A 190 21.32 -23.25 -4.68
N LEU A 191 20.91 -23.73 -3.50
CA LEU A 191 21.65 -23.52 -2.26
C LEU A 191 23.03 -24.21 -2.26
N LYS A 192 23.17 -25.35 -2.95
CA LYS A 192 24.43 -26.10 -3.08
C LYS A 192 25.41 -25.44 -4.02
N ASN A 193 24.94 -25.09 -5.22
CA ASN A 193 25.79 -24.73 -6.35
C ASN A 193 25.82 -23.22 -6.61
N GLU A 194 24.66 -22.54 -6.60
CA GLU A 194 24.53 -21.15 -7.07
C GLU A 194 23.67 -20.28 -6.13
N PRO A 195 24.08 -20.10 -4.86
CA PRO A 195 23.26 -19.43 -3.85
C PRO A 195 22.89 -17.98 -4.18
N TRP A 196 23.68 -17.32 -5.03
CA TRP A 196 23.47 -15.94 -5.46
C TRP A 196 22.15 -15.74 -6.22
N LYS A 197 21.61 -16.78 -6.87
CA LYS A 197 20.35 -16.71 -7.62
C LYS A 197 19.16 -16.30 -6.74
N LEU A 198 19.19 -16.67 -5.46
CA LEU A 198 18.14 -16.30 -4.49
C LEU A 198 18.10 -14.80 -4.18
N GLY A 199 19.16 -14.05 -4.52
CA GLY A 199 19.23 -12.60 -4.34
C GLY A 199 18.51 -11.80 -5.42
N PHE A 200 18.03 -12.44 -6.48
CA PHE A 200 17.39 -11.78 -7.61
C PHE A 200 15.96 -12.33 -7.83
N SER A 201 14.95 -11.53 -7.49
CA SER A 201 13.53 -11.92 -7.62
C SER A 201 13.11 -12.41 -9.01
N ARG A 202 13.75 -11.91 -10.07
CA ARG A 202 13.44 -12.30 -11.45
C ARG A 202 13.99 -13.68 -11.80
N ILE A 203 15.15 -14.03 -11.28
CA ILE A 203 15.73 -15.37 -11.43
C ILE A 203 14.93 -16.37 -10.62
N THR A 204 14.61 -16.05 -9.36
CA THR A 204 13.78 -16.94 -8.52
C THR A 204 12.39 -17.16 -9.11
N TYR A 205 11.79 -16.14 -9.72
CA TYR A 205 10.53 -16.30 -10.45
C TYR A 205 10.69 -17.19 -11.69
N ARG A 206 11.74 -16.99 -12.51
CA ARG A 206 11.99 -17.80 -13.71
C ARG A 206 12.27 -19.27 -13.40
N GLU A 207 13.06 -19.56 -12.37
CA GLU A 207 13.54 -20.91 -12.06
C GLU A 207 12.62 -21.68 -11.11
N LEU A 208 12.00 -21.00 -10.14
CA LEU A 208 11.19 -21.61 -9.08
C LEU A 208 9.69 -21.24 -9.16
N ASN A 209 9.29 -20.35 -10.07
CA ASN A 209 7.93 -19.79 -10.14
C ASN A 209 7.46 -19.14 -8.83
N LEU A 210 8.41 -18.65 -8.03
CA LEU A 210 8.16 -17.99 -6.75
C LEU A 210 8.13 -16.48 -6.93
N SER A 211 6.93 -15.90 -6.95
CA SER A 211 6.77 -14.45 -7.02
C SER A 211 7.24 -13.76 -5.73
N TYR A 212 7.92 -12.61 -5.86
CA TYR A 212 8.36 -11.75 -4.75
C TYR A 212 9.30 -12.40 -3.72
N CYS A 213 9.94 -13.51 -4.10
CA CYS A 213 10.88 -14.23 -3.24
C CYS A 213 12.31 -13.73 -3.53
N GLU A 214 12.90 -12.98 -2.59
CA GLU A 214 14.24 -12.41 -2.77
C GLU A 214 14.99 -12.29 -1.44
N ALA A 215 16.21 -12.80 -1.41
CA ALA A 215 17.11 -12.69 -0.27
C ALA A 215 17.88 -11.36 -0.33
N THR A 216 17.83 -10.59 0.76
CA THR A 216 18.56 -9.31 0.85
C THR A 216 20.06 -9.53 1.05
N TRP A 217 20.92 -8.59 0.62
CA TRP A 217 22.36 -8.64 0.88
C TRP A 217 22.69 -8.81 2.37
N ALA A 218 21.95 -8.13 3.25
CA ALA A 218 22.10 -8.27 4.70
C ALA A 218 21.77 -9.68 5.22
N ALA A 219 20.94 -10.44 4.52
CA ALA A 219 20.66 -11.84 4.84
C ALA A 219 21.82 -12.74 4.42
N PHE A 220 22.38 -12.53 3.23
CA PHE A 220 23.60 -13.23 2.79
C PHE A 220 24.79 -12.97 3.73
N CYS A 221 24.98 -11.73 4.19
CA CYS A 221 26.04 -11.39 5.15
C CYS A 221 25.92 -12.12 6.50
N ARG A 222 24.73 -12.61 6.86
CA ARG A 222 24.52 -13.40 8.08
C ARG A 222 24.86 -14.87 7.89
N CYS A 223 24.90 -15.35 6.65
CA CYS A 223 25.24 -16.71 6.27
C CYS A 223 26.67 -16.75 5.71
N GLU A 224 27.66 -16.65 6.60
CA GLU A 224 29.08 -16.58 6.21
C GLU A 224 29.47 -17.75 5.29
N HIS A 225 29.13 -18.99 5.64
CA HIS A 225 29.42 -20.18 4.83
C HIS A 225 28.87 -20.11 3.40
N LEU A 226 27.68 -19.53 3.21
CA LEU A 226 27.04 -19.42 1.91
C LEU A 226 27.65 -18.26 1.10
N LEU A 227 28.09 -17.20 1.78
CA LEU A 227 28.75 -16.05 1.16
C LEU A 227 30.08 -16.44 0.53
N TRP A 228 30.89 -17.31 1.17
CA TRP A 228 32.16 -17.78 0.61
C TRP A 228 32.01 -18.56 -0.69
N LYS A 229 30.86 -19.23 -0.90
CA LYS A 229 30.56 -19.98 -2.13
C LYS A 229 30.20 -19.10 -3.33
N ILE A 230 29.83 -17.83 -3.10
CA ILE A 230 29.44 -16.93 -4.18
C ILE A 230 30.70 -16.34 -4.84
N PRO A 231 30.86 -16.39 -6.17
CA PRO A 231 31.99 -15.75 -6.82
C PRO A 231 31.90 -14.22 -6.74
N ASP A 232 33.05 -13.54 -6.80
CA ASP A 232 33.13 -12.11 -6.45
C ASP A 232 32.36 -11.20 -7.42
N LEU A 233 32.27 -11.56 -8.70
CA LEU A 233 31.44 -10.84 -9.67
C LEU A 233 29.96 -10.83 -9.26
N GLN A 234 29.42 -11.98 -8.84
CA GLN A 234 28.04 -12.12 -8.39
C GLN A 234 27.81 -11.45 -7.03
N LYS A 235 28.80 -11.49 -6.12
CA LYS A 235 28.75 -10.69 -4.88
C LYS A 235 28.63 -9.21 -5.19
N ASN A 236 29.48 -8.72 -6.09
CA ASN A 236 29.47 -7.31 -6.51
C ASN A 236 28.13 -6.95 -7.17
N ALA A 237 27.60 -7.80 -8.04
CA ALA A 237 26.28 -7.64 -8.65
C ALA A 237 25.15 -7.59 -7.60
N LEU A 238 25.19 -8.42 -6.55
CA LEU A 238 24.21 -8.41 -5.46
C LEU A 238 24.25 -7.10 -4.66
N ILE A 239 25.45 -6.61 -4.31
CA ILE A 239 25.62 -5.33 -3.60
C ILE A 239 25.06 -4.19 -4.45
N LEU A 240 25.40 -4.19 -5.74
CA LEU A 240 24.98 -3.16 -6.69
C LEU A 240 23.46 -3.13 -6.86
N TYR A 241 22.84 -4.31 -7.02
CA TYR A 241 21.39 -4.45 -7.13
C TYR A 241 20.66 -4.08 -5.83
N ASP A 242 21.20 -4.43 -4.67
CA ASP A 242 20.65 -4.00 -3.37
C ASP A 242 20.68 -2.48 -3.22
N GLN A 243 21.80 -1.86 -3.60
CA GLN A 243 21.94 -0.41 -3.60
C GLN A 243 20.98 0.27 -4.57
N LEU A 244 20.83 -0.24 -5.80
CA LEU A 244 19.87 0.28 -6.78
C LEU A 244 18.43 0.24 -6.24
N LYS A 245 17.97 -0.91 -5.71
CA LYS A 245 16.63 -1.02 -5.10
C LYS A 245 16.46 -0.06 -3.93
N LYS A 246 17.47 0.05 -3.06
CA LYS A 246 17.44 0.95 -1.92
C LYS A 246 17.27 2.40 -2.36
N ARG A 247 18.00 2.83 -3.39
CA ARG A 247 17.90 4.18 -3.96
C ARG A 247 16.53 4.43 -4.58
N CYS A 248 16.05 3.52 -5.42
CA CYS A 248 14.71 3.62 -6.02
C CYS A 248 13.62 3.73 -4.93
N LYS A 249 13.72 2.94 -3.87
CA LYS A 249 12.74 2.93 -2.76
C LYS A 249 12.84 4.14 -1.83
N GLU A 250 14.04 4.56 -1.45
CA GLU A 250 14.22 5.67 -0.50
C GLU A 250 13.99 7.04 -1.14
N MET A 251 14.34 7.18 -2.41
CA MET A 251 14.23 8.45 -3.14
C MET A 251 13.00 8.51 -4.06
N GLY A 252 12.34 7.38 -4.30
CA GLY A 252 11.22 7.26 -5.24
C GLY A 252 11.63 7.34 -6.71
N HIS A 253 12.89 7.07 -7.04
CA HIS A 253 13.42 7.08 -8.42
C HIS A 253 13.03 5.81 -9.18
N THR A 254 12.83 5.90 -10.50
CA THR A 254 12.64 4.70 -11.35
C THR A 254 13.93 4.22 -11.99
N TYR A 255 14.93 5.09 -12.06
CA TYR A 255 16.28 4.79 -12.53
C TYR A 255 17.36 5.50 -11.72
N GLU A 256 18.59 5.02 -11.85
CA GLU A 256 19.78 5.68 -11.34
C GLU A 256 20.83 5.81 -12.44
N ASP A 257 21.67 6.83 -12.35
CA ASP A 257 22.80 7.00 -13.26
C ASP A 257 23.95 6.06 -12.87
N GLN A 258 24.59 5.43 -13.84
CA GLN A 258 25.69 4.49 -13.63
C GLN A 258 26.86 5.12 -12.86
N ASP A 259 27.21 6.38 -13.14
CA ASP A 259 28.32 7.07 -12.49
C ASP A 259 27.97 7.43 -11.04
N GLU A 260 26.70 7.75 -10.77
CA GLU A 260 26.20 7.93 -9.41
C GLU A 260 26.19 6.61 -8.63
N LEU A 261 25.73 5.53 -9.25
CA LEU A 261 25.70 4.21 -8.64
C LEU A 261 27.12 3.73 -8.27
N ALA A 262 28.09 3.95 -9.16
CA ALA A 262 29.50 3.67 -8.89
C ALA A 262 30.04 4.47 -7.68
N ARG A 263 29.65 5.75 -7.54
CA ARG A 263 30.02 6.57 -6.37
C ARG A 263 29.48 6.01 -5.07
N PHE A 264 28.25 5.49 -5.06
CA PHE A 264 27.66 4.92 -3.84
C PHE A 264 28.29 3.60 -3.41
N VAL A 265 28.75 2.79 -4.37
CA VAL A 265 29.32 1.47 -4.11
C VAL A 265 30.86 1.51 -4.05
N SER A 266 31.47 2.68 -4.23
CA SER A 266 32.93 2.91 -4.15
C SER A 266 33.60 2.39 -2.87
N ARG A 267 32.86 2.31 -1.75
CA ARG A 267 33.34 1.73 -0.48
C ARG A 267 33.45 0.21 -0.49
N HIS A 268 32.74 -0.44 -1.41
CA HIS A 268 32.64 -1.90 -1.50
C HIS A 268 33.38 -2.47 -2.71
N MET A 269 33.49 -1.72 -3.82
CA MET A 269 34.15 -2.20 -5.05
C MET A 269 34.72 -1.06 -5.90
N SER A 270 35.66 -1.41 -6.79
CA SER A 270 36.23 -0.49 -7.80
C SER A 270 35.27 -0.24 -8.97
N ILE A 271 35.52 0.83 -9.72
CA ILE A 271 34.67 1.25 -10.86
C ILE A 271 34.62 0.17 -11.95
N GLU A 272 35.75 -0.50 -12.23
CA GLU A 272 35.81 -1.60 -13.19
C GLU A 272 34.88 -2.76 -12.81
N HIS A 273 34.90 -3.16 -11.53
CA HIS A 273 34.01 -4.20 -11.02
C HIS A 273 32.53 -3.78 -11.07
N VAL A 274 32.22 -2.49 -10.90
CA VAL A 274 30.85 -1.98 -11.09
C VAL A 274 30.41 -2.22 -12.53
N TRP A 275 31.26 -1.92 -13.51
CA TRP A 275 30.91 -2.07 -14.93
C TRP A 275 30.73 -3.52 -15.34
N GLN A 276 31.64 -4.40 -14.90
CA GLN A 276 31.50 -5.84 -15.10
C GLN A 276 30.22 -6.38 -14.45
N SER A 277 29.91 -5.93 -13.23
CA SER A 277 28.69 -6.33 -12.53
C SER A 277 27.42 -5.83 -13.24
N LEU A 278 27.44 -4.62 -13.80
CA LEU A 278 26.31 -4.10 -14.58
C LEU A 278 26.09 -4.86 -15.87
N GLU A 279 27.16 -5.23 -16.58
CA GLU A 279 27.04 -6.03 -17.79
C GLU A 279 26.48 -7.42 -17.46
N PHE A 280 27.00 -8.06 -16.41
CA PHE A 280 26.43 -9.32 -15.90
C PHE A 280 24.94 -9.20 -15.56
N LEU A 281 24.53 -8.15 -14.85
CA LEU A 281 23.12 -7.94 -14.48
C LEU A 281 22.23 -7.71 -15.71
N LYS A 282 22.76 -7.06 -16.75
CA LYS A 282 22.07 -6.84 -18.02
C LYS A 282 21.91 -8.15 -18.79
N ASP A 283 22.98 -8.95 -18.91
CA ASP A 283 22.97 -10.24 -19.61
C ASP A 283 21.99 -11.22 -18.97
N GLN A 284 21.88 -11.19 -17.64
CA GLN A 284 20.90 -11.98 -16.89
C GLN A 284 19.46 -11.40 -16.92
N ASN A 285 19.22 -10.31 -17.65
CA ASN A 285 17.96 -9.58 -17.72
C ASN A 285 17.41 -9.12 -16.36
N ILE A 286 18.30 -8.87 -15.39
CA ILE A 286 17.94 -8.39 -14.04
C ILE A 286 17.76 -6.87 -14.05
N VAL A 287 18.55 -6.15 -14.85
CA VAL A 287 18.47 -4.70 -15.03
C VAL A 287 18.34 -4.35 -16.51
N ILE A 288 17.70 -3.23 -16.80
CA ILE A 288 17.68 -2.65 -18.15
C ILE A 288 18.65 -1.49 -18.15
N ARG A 289 19.54 -1.43 -19.14
CA ARG A 289 20.52 -0.36 -19.30
C ARG A 289 20.26 0.38 -20.60
N GLU A 290 19.99 1.68 -20.49
CA GLU A 290 19.92 2.58 -21.65
C GLU A 290 21.02 3.63 -21.53
N LYS A 291 22.04 3.55 -22.40
CA LYS A 291 23.22 4.41 -22.33
C LYS A 291 23.88 4.32 -20.93
N LYS A 292 23.82 5.40 -20.15
CA LYS A 292 24.35 5.48 -18.77
C LYS A 292 23.31 5.21 -17.68
N LEU A 293 22.06 4.95 -18.03
CA LEU A 293 20.97 4.83 -17.09
C LEU A 293 20.70 3.37 -16.78
N VAL A 294 20.51 3.05 -15.50
CA VAL A 294 20.22 1.70 -15.04
C VAL A 294 18.84 1.67 -14.40
N PHE A 295 17.99 0.78 -14.89
CA PHE A 295 16.60 0.63 -14.47
C PHE A 295 16.34 -0.75 -13.88
N LEU A 296 15.41 -0.79 -12.93
CA LEU A 296 14.74 -2.03 -12.56
C LEU A 296 13.71 -2.36 -13.66
N PRO A 297 13.71 -3.57 -14.25
CA PRO A 297 12.89 -3.88 -15.42
C PRO A 297 11.40 -3.65 -15.21
N HIS A 298 10.88 -3.94 -14.01
CA HIS A 298 9.47 -3.75 -13.71
C HIS A 298 9.08 -2.26 -13.64
N LEU A 299 9.98 -1.37 -13.20
CA LEU A 299 9.72 0.09 -13.19
C LEU A 299 9.81 0.65 -14.61
N TYR A 300 10.83 0.24 -15.37
CA TYR A 300 11.00 0.64 -16.76
C TYR A 300 9.81 0.21 -17.62
N ASN A 301 9.44 -1.07 -17.55
CA ASN A 301 8.29 -1.59 -18.29
C ASN A 301 7.00 -0.88 -17.88
N SER A 302 6.78 -0.63 -16.59
CA SER A 302 5.59 0.11 -16.17
C SER A 302 5.53 1.53 -16.72
N GLU A 303 6.64 2.28 -16.75
CA GLU A 303 6.65 3.61 -17.38
C GLU A 303 6.40 3.54 -18.90
N LYS A 304 7.00 2.56 -19.57
CA LYS A 304 6.84 2.35 -21.02
C LYS A 304 5.43 1.90 -21.39
N ASP A 305 4.87 0.95 -20.65
CA ASP A 305 3.52 0.43 -20.82
C ASP A 305 2.47 1.54 -20.66
N ILE A 306 2.60 2.40 -19.63
CA ILE A 306 1.71 3.55 -19.47
C ILE A 306 1.77 4.46 -20.70
N ALA A 307 2.97 4.77 -21.19
CA ALA A 307 3.13 5.63 -22.35
C ALA A 307 2.52 5.01 -23.62
N MET A 308 2.72 3.72 -23.82
CA MET A 308 2.16 2.94 -24.93
C MET A 308 0.63 2.95 -24.88
N TYR A 309 0.01 2.52 -23.78
CA TYR A 309 -1.46 2.46 -23.68
C TYR A 309 -2.12 3.84 -23.78
N ILE A 310 -1.49 4.89 -23.24
CA ILE A 310 -1.98 6.26 -23.43
C ILE A 310 -1.86 6.68 -24.90
N GLY A 311 -0.75 6.34 -25.57
CA GLY A 311 -0.57 6.55 -27.01
C GLY A 311 -1.63 5.84 -27.85
N ASP A 312 -1.91 4.57 -27.55
CA ASP A 312 -2.92 3.75 -28.24
C ASP A 312 -4.32 4.36 -28.08
N LEU A 313 -4.69 4.78 -26.86
CA LEU A 313 -5.97 5.47 -26.60
C LEU A 313 -6.10 6.79 -27.38
N LEU A 314 -5.00 7.52 -27.56
CA LEU A 314 -4.97 8.74 -28.37
C LEU A 314 -5.06 8.45 -29.87
N SER A 315 -4.54 7.30 -30.32
CA SER A 315 -4.55 6.84 -31.73
C SER A 315 -5.92 6.40 -32.23
N ASN A 316 -6.67 5.69 -31.37
CA ASN A 316 -7.92 5.03 -31.71
C ASN A 316 -9.11 6.01 -31.79
N SER A 317 -8.87 7.23 -32.30
CA SER A 317 -9.63 8.48 -32.21
C SER A 317 -11.12 8.41 -32.64
N SER A 318 -11.96 7.71 -31.89
CA SER A 318 -13.41 7.69 -32.06
C SER A 318 -14.17 8.26 -30.85
N TRP A 319 -13.46 8.84 -29.87
CA TRP A 319 -14.10 9.39 -28.67
C TRP A 319 -14.62 10.80 -28.93
N LYS A 320 -15.94 10.94 -29.00
CA LYS A 320 -16.63 12.23 -28.93
C LYS A 320 -17.94 12.01 -28.18
N LEU A 321 -18.14 12.80 -27.14
CA LEU A 321 -19.38 12.82 -26.38
C LEU A 321 -20.14 14.10 -26.74
N ASP A 322 -21.35 13.96 -27.28
CA ASP A 322 -22.19 15.10 -27.65
C ASP A 322 -23.05 15.53 -26.45
N VAL A 323 -22.57 16.48 -25.66
CA VAL A 323 -23.24 17.01 -24.47
C VAL A 323 -23.10 18.52 -24.41
N ASP A 324 -24.22 19.21 -24.17
CA ASP A 324 -24.23 20.65 -23.88
C ASP A 324 -23.73 20.91 -22.45
N VAL A 325 -22.46 21.28 -22.34
CA VAL A 325 -21.74 21.51 -21.07
C VAL A 325 -22.44 22.55 -20.18
N ARG A 326 -23.09 23.57 -20.77
CA ARG A 326 -23.75 24.64 -19.99
C ARG A 326 -24.99 24.14 -19.25
N LYS A 327 -25.73 23.20 -19.84
CA LYS A 327 -26.91 22.61 -19.19
C LYS A 327 -26.51 21.73 -18.00
N VAL A 328 -25.40 21.00 -18.10
CA VAL A 328 -24.91 20.10 -17.03
C VAL A 328 -24.57 20.87 -15.75
N LEU A 329 -23.92 22.03 -15.86
CA LEU A 329 -23.54 22.85 -14.69
C LEU A 329 -24.73 23.62 -14.10
N ASN A 330 -25.72 24.01 -14.91
CA ASN A 330 -26.89 24.72 -14.40
C ASN A 330 -27.86 23.80 -13.64
N VAL A 331 -27.92 22.50 -13.99
CA VAL A 331 -28.76 21.51 -13.28
C VAL A 331 -28.23 21.20 -11.87
N SER A 332 -26.93 21.39 -11.59
CA SER A 332 -26.39 21.11 -10.27
C SER A 332 -26.85 22.08 -9.18
N ASP A 333 -27.11 23.34 -9.52
CA ASP A 333 -27.46 24.38 -8.55
C ASP A 333 -28.94 24.33 -8.10
N ALA A 334 -29.82 23.69 -8.89
CA ALA A 334 -31.23 23.50 -8.53
C ALA A 334 -31.48 22.30 -7.58
N SER A 335 -30.48 21.44 -7.36
CA SER A 335 -30.63 20.18 -6.60
C SER A 335 -30.08 20.23 -5.16
N GLY A 336 -29.83 21.43 -4.63
CA GLY A 336 -29.59 21.61 -3.19
C GLY A 336 -30.89 21.41 -2.40
N GLU A 337 -31.23 20.16 -2.08
CA GLU A 337 -32.35 19.83 -1.19
C GLU A 337 -32.16 20.52 0.17
N THR A 338 -32.98 21.53 0.41
CA THR A 338 -33.33 22.02 1.74
C THR A 338 -33.93 20.86 2.54
N VAL A 339 -33.28 20.52 3.66
CA VAL A 339 -33.85 19.64 4.69
C VAL A 339 -35.02 20.38 5.33
N ASP A 340 -36.22 20.20 4.78
CA ASP A 340 -37.47 20.62 5.41
C ASP A 340 -37.87 19.58 6.46
N ASN A 341 -37.51 19.88 7.71
CA ASN A 341 -38.19 19.33 8.88
C ASN A 341 -39.60 19.94 8.95
N LYS A 342 -40.60 19.25 8.40
CA LYS A 342 -42.01 19.50 8.73
C LYS A 342 -42.47 18.49 9.79
N VAL A 343 -42.48 18.94 11.04
CA VAL A 343 -43.36 18.40 12.08
C VAL A 343 -44.60 19.29 12.14
N ASN A 344 -45.75 18.63 12.09
CA ASN A 344 -47.10 19.16 12.04
C ASN A 344 -47.41 20.18 13.14
N VAL A 345 -48.05 21.28 12.75
CA VAL A 345 -49.01 21.99 13.60
C VAL A 345 -50.34 21.99 12.85
N THR A 346 -51.28 21.23 13.40
CA THR A 346 -52.70 21.20 13.03
C THR A 346 -53.44 22.41 13.60
N GLN A 347 -54.49 22.84 12.87
CA GLN A 347 -55.60 23.72 13.27
C GLN A 347 -55.27 25.23 13.31
N ALA A 348 -56.10 26.17 12.84
CA ALA A 348 -57.50 26.15 12.43
C ALA A 348 -57.84 27.42 11.61
N HIS A 349 -58.87 27.29 10.76
CA HIS A 349 -59.92 28.25 10.42
C HIS A 349 -59.64 29.70 9.98
N GLU A 350 -60.21 29.96 8.79
CA GLU A 350 -61.16 31.05 8.45
C GLU A 350 -60.67 32.34 7.78
N MET A 351 -61.30 32.55 6.58
CA MET A 351 -61.92 33.78 6.05
C MET A 351 -61.02 35.03 5.87
N GLU A 352 -61.11 35.85 4.84
CA GLU A 352 -61.91 35.97 3.62
C GLU A 352 -61.39 37.25 2.92
N HIS A 353 -61.53 37.34 1.58
CA HIS A 353 -61.80 38.59 0.82
C HIS A 353 -60.73 39.73 0.78
N LEU A 354 -60.58 40.56 -0.25
CA LEU A 354 -61.22 40.78 -1.55
C LEU A 354 -60.30 41.66 -2.45
N LYS A 355 -60.71 41.75 -3.71
CA LYS A 355 -60.07 42.31 -4.91
C LYS A 355 -59.99 43.84 -5.02
N GLU A 356 -59.04 44.27 -5.87
CA GLU A 356 -59.07 45.28 -6.96
C GLU A 356 -59.63 46.70 -6.71
N ASN A 357 -58.84 47.74 -7.06
CA ASN A 357 -59.08 48.64 -8.22
C ASN A 357 -58.09 49.84 -8.26
N SER A 358 -57.68 50.22 -9.48
CA SER A 358 -56.92 51.41 -9.91
C SER A 358 -57.85 52.58 -10.34
N PRO A 359 -57.43 53.72 -10.96
CA PRO A 359 -56.19 54.54 -10.96
C PRO A 359 -56.45 56.07 -10.77
N ASP A 360 -55.39 56.91 -10.82
CA ASP A 360 -55.30 58.27 -11.46
C ASP A 360 -54.59 59.43 -10.70
N SER A 361 -53.39 59.77 -11.23
CA SER A 361 -52.97 61.09 -11.74
C SER A 361 -52.31 62.19 -10.85
N ARG A 362 -51.19 62.71 -11.40
CA ARG A 362 -50.61 64.08 -11.40
C ARG A 362 -49.44 64.48 -10.45
N ASN A 363 -48.26 64.49 -11.09
CA ASN A 363 -47.24 65.55 -11.27
C ASN A 363 -46.44 66.19 -10.11
N CYS A 364 -45.11 66.07 -10.27
CA CYS A 364 -43.98 67.02 -10.11
C CYS A 364 -43.87 67.82 -8.79
N GLU A 365 -42.73 67.96 -8.09
CA GLU A 365 -41.32 68.01 -8.48
C GLU A 365 -40.49 68.02 -7.16
N ASN A 366 -39.34 67.32 -7.10
CA ASN A 366 -38.03 67.86 -6.67
C ASN A 366 -36.99 66.76 -6.42
N HIS A 367 -35.82 66.97 -7.04
CA HIS A 367 -34.65 66.11 -7.19
C HIS A 367 -33.92 65.71 -5.90
N PHE A 368 -33.47 64.45 -5.82
CA PHE A 368 -32.10 64.03 -5.41
C PHE A 368 -31.76 62.67 -6.08
N PRO A 369 -30.49 62.36 -6.40
CA PRO A 369 -30.15 61.35 -7.41
C PRO A 369 -30.13 59.92 -6.86
N GLU A 370 -31.01 59.06 -7.38
CA GLU A 370 -30.98 57.62 -7.11
C GLU A 370 -29.98 56.89 -8.03
N LYS A 371 -29.01 56.23 -7.39
CA LYS A 371 -28.29 55.10 -7.97
C LYS A 371 -29.33 54.04 -8.34
N LYS A 372 -29.48 53.77 -9.64
CA LYS A 372 -30.29 52.67 -10.14
C LYS A 372 -29.79 51.35 -9.56
N VAL A 373 -30.61 50.79 -8.68
CA VAL A 373 -30.71 49.36 -8.40
C VAL A 373 -31.15 48.71 -9.71
N GLY A 374 -30.17 48.27 -10.50
CA GLY A 374 -30.38 47.32 -11.57
C GLY A 374 -30.68 45.96 -10.96
N SER A 375 -31.78 45.36 -11.38
CA SER A 375 -32.12 43.97 -11.15
C SER A 375 -30.95 43.06 -11.56
N VAL A 376 -30.14 42.66 -10.59
CA VAL A 376 -29.22 41.55 -10.77
C VAL A 376 -30.08 40.29 -10.71
N SER A 377 -30.61 39.86 -11.85
CA SER A 377 -30.80 38.42 -12.04
C SER A 377 -29.39 37.82 -12.02
N GLY A 378 -28.98 37.36 -10.85
CA GLY A 378 -27.68 36.75 -10.65
C GLY A 378 -27.63 35.43 -11.40
N LYS A 379 -27.33 35.47 -12.71
CA LYS A 379 -26.73 34.34 -13.39
C LYS A 379 -25.39 34.10 -12.69
N ALA A 380 -25.30 33.05 -11.89
CA ALA A 380 -24.04 32.62 -11.30
C ALA A 380 -22.99 32.50 -12.43
N GLU A 381 -21.87 33.22 -12.32
CA GLU A 381 -20.77 33.10 -13.26
C GLU A 381 -20.24 31.66 -13.18
N VAL A 382 -20.45 30.91 -14.27
CA VAL A 382 -19.96 29.54 -14.42
C VAL A 382 -18.43 29.58 -14.53
N ASP A 383 -17.72 28.81 -13.70
CA ASP A 383 -16.26 28.77 -13.69
C ASP A 383 -15.70 28.32 -15.05
N SER A 384 -14.93 29.19 -15.69
CA SER A 384 -14.28 28.95 -16.98
C SER A 384 -13.34 27.73 -16.95
N ASP A 385 -12.64 27.48 -15.84
CA ASP A 385 -11.71 26.35 -15.75
C ASP A 385 -12.48 25.01 -15.73
N GLN A 386 -13.64 24.96 -15.07
CA GLN A 386 -14.50 23.77 -15.04
C GLN A 386 -15.14 23.52 -16.41
N MET A 387 -15.55 24.57 -17.12
CA MET A 387 -16.06 24.48 -18.49
C MET A 387 -15.01 23.86 -19.43
N ILE A 388 -13.79 24.39 -19.41
CA ILE A 388 -12.67 23.88 -20.22
C ILE A 388 -12.37 22.42 -19.87
N ALA A 389 -12.41 22.06 -18.59
CA ALA A 389 -12.21 20.67 -18.16
C ALA A 389 -13.29 19.75 -18.72
N MET A 390 -14.56 20.17 -18.70
CA MET A 390 -15.67 19.36 -19.18
C MET A 390 -15.67 19.21 -20.70
N GLU A 391 -15.39 20.28 -21.44
CA GLU A 391 -15.19 20.24 -22.90
C GLU A 391 -14.06 19.27 -23.29
N LYS A 392 -12.97 19.28 -22.53
CA LYS A 392 -11.84 18.36 -22.75
C LYS A 392 -12.14 16.91 -22.36
N ILE A 393 -13.03 16.66 -21.38
CA ILE A 393 -13.53 15.32 -21.09
C ILE A 393 -14.37 14.81 -22.27
N CYS A 394 -15.21 15.67 -22.85
CA CYS A 394 -16.10 15.28 -23.95
C CYS A 394 -15.33 15.04 -25.27
N SER A 395 -14.28 15.83 -25.52
CA SER A 395 -13.57 15.85 -26.80
C SER A 395 -12.34 14.94 -26.90
N ASN A 396 -11.72 14.57 -25.77
CA ASN A 396 -10.46 13.83 -25.78
C ASN A 396 -10.62 12.43 -25.18
N PRO A 397 -9.96 11.37 -25.68
CA PRO A 397 -9.99 10.05 -25.06
C PRO A 397 -9.20 10.00 -23.74
N VAL A 398 -8.15 10.81 -23.60
CA VAL A 398 -7.37 10.94 -22.35
C VAL A 398 -7.49 12.37 -21.82
N THR A 399 -7.83 12.53 -20.54
CA THR A 399 -7.92 13.84 -19.88
C THR A 399 -7.33 13.78 -18.48
N ILE A 400 -6.44 14.73 -18.15
CA ILE A 400 -5.85 14.86 -16.81
C ILE A 400 -6.30 16.17 -16.19
N ILE A 401 -6.88 16.12 -15.00
CA ILE A 401 -7.35 17.30 -14.27
C ILE A 401 -6.57 17.42 -12.97
N SER A 402 -5.77 18.47 -12.88
CA SER A 402 -5.03 18.87 -11.68
C SER A 402 -5.75 20.01 -10.98
N GLY A 403 -5.79 20.04 -9.66
CA GLY A 403 -6.38 21.17 -8.93
C GLY A 403 -6.28 20.99 -7.42
N LYS A 404 -6.31 22.09 -6.67
CA LYS A 404 -6.24 22.07 -5.20
C LYS A 404 -7.47 21.38 -4.59
N GLY A 405 -7.41 21.11 -3.29
CA GLY A 405 -8.61 20.74 -2.52
C GLY A 405 -9.66 21.84 -2.66
N GLY A 406 -10.90 21.47 -3.01
CA GLY A 406 -12.02 22.42 -3.12
C GLY A 406 -12.30 22.99 -4.52
N CYS A 407 -11.48 22.70 -5.54
CA CYS A 407 -11.74 23.12 -6.92
C CYS A 407 -12.83 22.32 -7.65
N GLY A 408 -13.65 21.52 -6.95
CA GLY A 408 -14.76 20.79 -7.58
C GLY A 408 -14.41 19.61 -8.49
N LYS A 409 -13.15 19.15 -8.56
CA LYS A 409 -12.69 18.07 -9.47
C LYS A 409 -13.65 16.86 -9.57
N SER A 410 -13.92 16.20 -8.43
CA SER A 410 -14.79 15.02 -8.39
C SER A 410 -16.27 15.38 -8.66
N THR A 411 -16.68 16.61 -8.34
CA THR A 411 -18.04 17.12 -8.59
C THR A 411 -18.29 17.28 -10.09
N ILE A 412 -17.35 17.86 -10.84
CA ILE A 412 -17.45 18.02 -12.31
C ILE A 412 -17.69 16.67 -12.99
N VAL A 413 -16.87 15.68 -12.63
CA VAL A 413 -16.98 14.33 -13.19
C VAL A 413 -18.26 13.64 -12.76
N SER A 414 -18.65 13.78 -11.48
CA SER A 414 -19.92 13.23 -10.97
C SER A 414 -21.14 13.82 -11.68
N CYS A 415 -21.18 15.14 -11.85
CA CYS A 415 -22.28 15.84 -12.53
C CYS A 415 -22.42 15.40 -13.98
N LEU A 416 -21.31 15.32 -14.73
CA LEU A 416 -21.31 14.88 -16.12
C LEU A 416 -21.87 13.46 -16.28
N PHE A 417 -21.32 12.49 -15.55
CA PHE A 417 -21.73 11.10 -15.72
C PHE A 417 -23.10 10.79 -15.11
N ARG A 418 -23.53 11.54 -14.08
CA ARG A 418 -24.91 11.48 -13.57
C ARG A 418 -25.89 11.99 -14.63
N HIS A 419 -25.58 13.11 -15.29
CA HIS A 419 -26.43 13.65 -16.34
C HIS A 419 -26.53 12.69 -17.53
N LEU A 420 -25.41 12.11 -17.98
CA LEU A 420 -25.40 11.09 -19.03
C LEU A 420 -26.26 9.87 -18.69
N LYS A 421 -26.13 9.35 -17.46
CA LYS A 421 -26.92 8.19 -17.02
C LYS A 421 -28.42 8.52 -16.89
N GLN A 422 -28.75 9.75 -16.52
CA GLN A 422 -30.14 10.21 -16.47
C GLN A 422 -30.73 10.30 -17.87
N MET A 423 -29.99 10.86 -18.83
CA MET A 423 -30.38 10.86 -20.24
C MET A 423 -30.55 9.45 -20.81
N GLU A 424 -29.63 8.52 -20.50
CA GLU A 424 -29.77 7.11 -20.91
C GLU A 424 -31.07 6.49 -20.39
N LYS A 425 -31.41 6.73 -19.12
CA LYS A 425 -32.66 6.23 -18.52
C LYS A 425 -33.91 6.87 -19.10
N GLU A 426 -33.91 8.17 -19.34
CA GLU A 426 -35.04 8.89 -19.96
C GLU A 426 -35.28 8.39 -21.38
N VAL A 427 -34.21 8.14 -22.13
CA VAL A 427 -34.29 7.58 -23.47
C VAL A 427 -34.76 6.11 -23.44
N GLU A 428 -34.30 5.31 -22.49
CA GLU A 428 -34.78 3.93 -22.33
C GLU A 428 -36.26 3.89 -21.90
N ALA A 429 -36.68 4.78 -21.00
CA ALA A 429 -38.08 4.93 -20.62
C ALA A 429 -38.94 5.39 -21.80
N ALA A 430 -38.53 6.43 -22.54
CA ALA A 430 -39.24 6.88 -23.73
C ALA A 430 -39.28 5.81 -24.84
N SER A 431 -38.27 4.94 -24.93
CA SER A 431 -38.28 3.81 -25.87
C SER A 431 -39.28 2.73 -25.44
N LYS A 432 -39.38 2.44 -24.14
CA LYS A 432 -40.37 1.50 -23.58
C LYS A 432 -41.79 2.05 -23.66
N ASP A 433 -41.99 3.33 -23.34
CA ASP A 433 -43.28 4.01 -23.46
C ASP A 433 -43.76 4.00 -24.93
N PHE A 434 -42.84 4.18 -25.88
CA PHE A 434 -43.17 4.10 -27.32
C PHE A 434 -43.48 2.67 -27.78
N GLU A 435 -42.79 1.65 -27.25
CA GLU A 435 -43.11 0.24 -27.50
C GLU A 435 -44.47 -0.16 -26.87
N GLU A 436 -44.79 0.34 -25.67
CA GLU A 436 -46.07 0.11 -25.00
C GLU A 436 -47.25 0.84 -25.69
N ASP A 437 -47.03 2.04 -26.22
CA ASP A 437 -48.03 2.78 -27.00
C ASP A 437 -48.30 2.13 -28.38
N LEU A 438 -47.33 1.41 -28.95
CA LEU A 438 -47.49 0.67 -30.20
C LEU A 438 -48.21 -0.67 -30.03
N ASP A 439 -48.17 -1.27 -28.83
CA ASP A 439 -48.92 -2.50 -28.50
C ASP A 439 -50.40 -2.24 -28.15
N ALA A 440 -50.89 -1.00 -28.26
CA ALA A 440 -52.28 -0.62 -27.98
C ALA A 440 -53.21 -0.50 -29.21
N SER A 441 -52.75 -0.85 -30.43
CA SER A 441 -53.64 -0.95 -31.59
C SER A 441 -53.33 -2.14 -32.50
N GLU A 442 -54.12 -3.20 -32.37
CA GLU A 442 -54.33 -4.18 -33.45
C GLU A 442 -55.11 -3.49 -34.58
N ASP A 443 -54.42 -2.80 -35.48
CA ASP A 443 -54.87 -2.50 -36.85
C ASP A 443 -53.89 -1.48 -37.45
N TRP A 444 -52.89 -1.93 -38.22
CA TRP A 444 -52.28 -1.25 -39.39
C TRP A 444 -51.08 -2.09 -39.90
N ASN A 445 -51.28 -3.40 -40.14
CA ASN A 445 -50.33 -4.21 -40.89
C ASN A 445 -50.61 -4.07 -42.40
N THR A 446 -50.11 -3.01 -43.05
CA THR A 446 -49.63 -2.99 -44.46
C THR A 446 -49.38 -1.55 -44.92
N PHE A 447 -48.16 -1.02 -44.73
CA PHE A 447 -47.54 -0.09 -45.68
C PHE A 447 -46.02 -0.18 -45.54
N ASP A 448 -45.39 -0.62 -46.62
CA ASP A 448 -43.95 -0.70 -46.81
C ASP A 448 -43.41 0.70 -47.15
N HIS A 449 -42.42 1.21 -46.41
CA HIS A 449 -41.38 2.14 -46.88
C HIS A 449 -40.41 2.51 -45.74
N HIS A 450 -39.18 2.04 -45.85
CA HIS A 450 -37.95 2.82 -45.68
C HIS A 450 -38.05 4.12 -44.85
N TRP A 451 -37.79 4.02 -43.55
CA TRP A 451 -37.30 5.14 -42.72
C TRP A 451 -36.17 4.63 -41.83
N ASP A 452 -34.95 4.80 -42.34
CA ASP A 452 -33.66 4.90 -41.66
C ASP A 452 -33.25 3.81 -40.67
N SER A 453 -32.74 2.71 -41.23
CA SER A 453 -31.76 1.83 -40.58
C SER A 453 -30.38 2.46 -40.35
N GLU A 454 -30.23 3.80 -40.40
CA GLU A 454 -28.95 4.51 -40.22
C GLU A 454 -28.63 4.93 -38.78
N ASN A 455 -29.53 4.71 -37.80
CA ASN A 455 -29.26 5.05 -36.38
C ASN A 455 -29.06 3.84 -35.44
N MET A 456 -28.97 2.60 -35.95
CA MET A 456 -28.66 1.42 -35.13
C MET A 456 -27.17 1.21 -34.82
N TYR A 457 -26.26 1.97 -35.46
CA TYR A 457 -24.84 1.94 -35.15
C TYR A 457 -24.44 3.11 -34.24
N ALA A 458 -24.12 2.80 -32.98
CA ALA A 458 -23.31 3.60 -32.03
C ALA A 458 -23.95 4.17 -30.74
N LYS A 459 -25.05 3.60 -30.20
CA LYS A 459 -25.30 3.75 -28.74
C LYS A 459 -24.35 2.83 -27.95
N LYS A 460 -23.08 3.26 -27.81
CA LYS A 460 -22.12 2.63 -26.89
C LYS A 460 -22.66 2.76 -25.46
N LEU A 461 -23.06 1.65 -24.84
CA LEU A 461 -23.35 1.60 -23.40
C LEU A 461 -22.12 2.14 -22.63
N LEU A 462 -22.26 3.30 -21.99
CA LEU A 462 -21.17 3.95 -21.27
C LEU A 462 -21.02 3.34 -19.89
N ASN A 463 -20.21 2.28 -19.77
CA ASN A 463 -19.89 1.72 -18.47
C ASN A 463 -18.70 2.44 -17.82
N VAL A 464 -19.01 3.22 -16.77
CA VAL A 464 -18.07 4.08 -16.05
C VAL A 464 -17.52 3.38 -14.81
N LEU A 465 -16.20 3.22 -14.76
CA LEU A 465 -15.49 2.66 -13.61
C LEU A 465 -14.82 3.77 -12.79
N PHE A 466 -15.40 4.06 -11.62
CA PHE A 466 -14.82 4.97 -10.63
C PHE A 466 -13.76 4.26 -9.80
N THR A 467 -12.57 4.83 -9.74
CA THR A 467 -11.46 4.25 -8.99
C THR A 467 -10.71 5.25 -8.13
N ALA A 468 -10.13 4.74 -7.03
CA ALA A 468 -9.24 5.50 -6.17
C ALA A 468 -8.09 4.60 -5.65
N PRO A 469 -6.95 5.18 -5.23
CA PRO A 469 -5.80 4.42 -4.71
C PRO A 469 -6.07 3.80 -3.33
N THR A 470 -6.83 4.47 -2.47
CA THR A 470 -7.11 4.05 -1.10
C THR A 470 -8.59 3.70 -0.92
N GLY A 471 -8.89 2.79 0.00
CA GLY A 471 -10.28 2.39 0.26
C GLY A 471 -11.13 3.54 0.80
N ARG A 472 -10.56 4.38 1.68
CA ARG A 472 -11.24 5.59 2.18
C ARG A 472 -11.59 6.57 1.06
N ALA A 473 -10.66 6.83 0.13
CA ALA A 473 -10.93 7.69 -1.03
C ALA A 473 -11.98 7.07 -1.96
N ALA A 474 -11.97 5.75 -2.16
CA ALA A 474 -13.00 5.05 -2.92
C ALA A 474 -14.38 5.17 -2.24
N SER A 475 -14.47 5.00 -0.92
CA SER A 475 -15.73 5.18 -0.18
C SER A 475 -16.26 6.61 -0.28
N LEU A 476 -15.39 7.62 -0.11
CA LEU A 476 -15.76 9.02 -0.28
C LEU A 476 -16.22 9.33 -1.71
N LEU A 477 -15.55 8.77 -2.72
CA LEU A 477 -15.93 8.92 -4.12
C LEU A 477 -17.29 8.26 -4.39
N SER A 478 -17.53 7.08 -3.82
CA SER A 478 -18.79 6.36 -3.97
C SER A 478 -19.96 7.13 -3.35
N GLU A 479 -19.75 7.73 -2.18
CA GLU A 479 -20.74 8.57 -1.50
C GLU A 479 -21.06 9.84 -2.32
N LYS A 480 -20.04 10.54 -2.82
CA LYS A 480 -20.20 11.76 -3.63
C LYS A 480 -20.85 11.51 -5.00
N THR A 481 -20.57 10.36 -5.60
CA THR A 481 -21.09 10.01 -6.93
C THR A 481 -22.40 9.23 -6.87
N LYS A 482 -22.76 8.68 -5.70
CA LYS A 482 -23.82 7.67 -5.53
C LYS A 482 -23.65 6.45 -6.46
N LEU A 483 -22.43 6.21 -6.94
CA LEU A 483 -22.05 5.10 -7.81
C LEU A 483 -20.99 4.23 -7.14
N PRO A 484 -20.91 2.93 -7.44
CA PRO A 484 -19.90 2.06 -6.84
C PRO A 484 -18.50 2.49 -7.30
N ALA A 485 -17.63 2.77 -6.35
CA ALA A 485 -16.22 3.06 -6.61
C ALA A 485 -15.33 1.96 -6.02
N TYR A 486 -14.24 1.64 -6.73
CA TYR A 486 -13.34 0.55 -6.39
C TYR A 486 -11.90 1.03 -6.23
N THR A 487 -11.12 0.30 -5.46
CA THR A 487 -9.67 0.54 -5.44
C THR A 487 -9.01 -0.08 -6.67
N LEU A 488 -7.94 0.53 -7.18
CA LEU A 488 -7.16 -0.04 -8.30
C LEU A 488 -6.68 -1.47 -8.00
N HIS A 489 -6.35 -1.75 -6.73
CA HIS A 489 -5.98 -3.09 -6.27
C HIS A 489 -7.12 -4.10 -6.35
N GLN A 490 -8.38 -3.68 -6.14
CA GLN A 490 -9.54 -4.58 -6.26
C GLN A 490 -9.74 -5.06 -7.69
N ILE A 491 -9.44 -4.21 -8.69
CA ILE A 491 -9.49 -4.59 -10.10
C ILE A 491 -8.46 -5.68 -10.37
N ILE A 492 -7.20 -5.46 -9.98
CA ILE A 492 -6.11 -6.43 -10.14
C ILE A 492 -6.43 -7.74 -9.41
N TYR A 493 -6.94 -7.66 -8.17
CA TYR A 493 -7.28 -8.85 -7.39
C TYR A 493 -8.45 -9.62 -8.00
N SER A 494 -9.50 -8.91 -8.44
CA SER A 494 -10.65 -9.51 -9.12
C SER A 494 -10.21 -10.26 -10.38
N PHE A 495 -9.29 -9.69 -11.17
CA PHE A 495 -8.76 -10.35 -12.36
C PHE A 495 -7.95 -11.61 -12.00
N LYS A 496 -7.09 -11.54 -10.96
CA LYS A 496 -6.32 -12.70 -10.50
C LYS A 496 -7.22 -13.84 -10.03
N LEU A 497 -8.25 -13.54 -9.25
CA LEU A 497 -9.23 -14.53 -8.82
C LEU A 497 -9.98 -15.13 -10.00
N TRP A 498 -10.45 -14.28 -10.93
CA TRP A 498 -11.13 -14.74 -12.13
C TRP A 498 -10.28 -15.74 -12.93
N ARG A 499 -8.99 -15.40 -13.17
CA ARG A 499 -8.04 -16.30 -13.84
C ARG A 499 -7.77 -17.61 -13.10
N GLN A 500 -7.86 -17.63 -11.77
CA GLN A 500 -7.66 -18.84 -10.96
C GLN A 500 -8.92 -19.70 -10.86
N SER A 501 -10.10 -19.10 -11.07
CA SER A 501 -11.38 -19.75 -10.82
C SER A 501 -11.91 -20.58 -12.00
N GLU A 502 -11.23 -20.59 -13.15
CA GLU A 502 -11.67 -21.27 -14.40
C GLU A 502 -13.16 -21.06 -14.72
N GLN A 503 -13.73 -19.91 -14.33
CA GLN A 503 -15.14 -19.62 -14.56
C GLN A 503 -15.37 -19.23 -16.02
N ILE A 504 -16.44 -19.77 -16.61
CA ILE A 504 -16.90 -19.47 -17.99
C ILE A 504 -17.35 -18.00 -18.12
N GLN A 505 -17.77 -17.39 -17.02
CA GLN A 505 -18.29 -16.02 -16.99
C GLN A 505 -17.20 -14.99 -17.31
N PRO A 506 -17.52 -13.92 -18.07
CA PRO A 506 -16.55 -12.88 -18.38
C PRO A 506 -16.13 -12.13 -17.12
N TRP A 507 -14.92 -11.57 -17.14
CA TRP A 507 -14.40 -10.80 -16.01
C TRP A 507 -15.35 -9.63 -15.66
N LYS A 508 -15.55 -9.37 -14.36
CA LYS A 508 -16.48 -8.35 -13.83
C LYS A 508 -16.34 -6.97 -14.49
N PHE A 509 -15.13 -6.58 -14.92
CA PHE A 509 -14.83 -5.27 -15.49
C PHE A 509 -14.65 -5.30 -17.02
N SER A 510 -15.02 -6.40 -17.69
CA SER A 510 -14.85 -6.58 -19.15
C SER A 510 -15.65 -5.58 -20.00
N THR A 511 -16.79 -5.11 -19.50
CA THR A 511 -17.65 -4.15 -20.22
C THR A 511 -17.26 -2.69 -19.98
N VAL A 512 -16.20 -2.41 -19.21
CA VAL A 512 -15.80 -1.05 -18.84
C VAL A 512 -15.28 -0.30 -20.07
N THR A 513 -15.84 0.88 -20.31
CA THR A 513 -15.44 1.77 -21.42
C THR A 513 -14.74 3.04 -20.94
N ILE A 514 -15.02 3.49 -19.71
CA ILE A 514 -14.43 4.70 -19.12
C ILE A 514 -13.77 4.37 -17.78
N LEU A 515 -12.47 4.69 -17.65
CA LEU A 515 -11.76 4.62 -16.37
C LEU A 515 -11.57 6.02 -15.78
N ILE A 516 -12.06 6.22 -14.56
CA ILE A 516 -11.82 7.43 -13.77
C ILE A 516 -10.93 7.06 -12.58
N VAL A 517 -9.82 7.79 -12.42
CA VAL A 517 -8.89 7.63 -11.30
C VAL A 517 -8.87 8.91 -10.47
N ASP A 518 -9.48 8.90 -9.30
CA ASP A 518 -9.39 10.00 -8.32
C ASP A 518 -8.17 9.84 -7.40
N GLU A 519 -7.71 10.93 -6.78
CA GLU A 519 -6.50 10.99 -5.95
C GLU A 519 -5.25 10.44 -6.68
N GLY A 520 -5.12 10.74 -7.97
CA GLY A 520 -4.06 10.24 -8.85
C GLY A 520 -2.63 10.53 -8.39
N SER A 521 -2.42 11.52 -7.51
CA SER A 521 -1.11 11.82 -6.91
C SER A 521 -0.57 10.65 -6.07
N LEU A 522 -1.45 9.81 -5.51
CA LEU A 522 -1.08 8.67 -4.67
C LEU A 522 -0.87 7.38 -5.46
N VAL A 523 -1.20 7.36 -6.74
CA VAL A 523 -1.12 6.15 -7.58
C VAL A 523 0.33 5.93 -8.06
N SER A 524 0.80 4.68 -7.97
CA SER A 524 2.13 4.30 -8.45
C SER A 524 2.12 3.95 -9.94
N VAL A 525 3.28 4.08 -10.59
CA VAL A 525 3.43 3.71 -12.01
C VAL A 525 3.14 2.22 -12.25
N GLN A 526 3.50 1.35 -11.29
CA GLN A 526 3.25 -0.08 -11.40
C GLN A 526 1.76 -0.42 -11.39
N ILE A 527 1.01 0.18 -10.46
CA ILE A 527 -0.43 -0.11 -10.32
C ILE A 527 -1.18 0.40 -11.55
N LEU A 528 -0.88 1.63 -12.01
CA LEU A 528 -1.54 2.20 -13.18
C LEU A 528 -1.24 1.38 -14.44
N SER A 529 0.05 1.04 -14.67
CA SER A 529 0.47 0.18 -15.79
C SER A 529 -0.31 -1.14 -15.82
N LEU A 530 -0.40 -1.82 -14.68
CA LEU A 530 -1.14 -3.09 -14.59
C LEU A 530 -2.63 -2.92 -14.86
N VAL A 531 -3.27 -1.88 -14.31
CA VAL A 531 -4.71 -1.65 -14.52
C VAL A 531 -5.02 -1.28 -15.97
N LEU A 532 -4.20 -0.40 -16.59
CA LEU A 532 -4.34 -0.06 -18.00
C LEU A 532 -4.17 -1.29 -18.88
N LYS A 533 -3.12 -2.09 -18.64
CA LYS A 533 -2.91 -3.36 -19.34
C LYS A 533 -4.14 -4.26 -19.27
N LEU A 534 -4.68 -4.49 -18.07
CA LEU A 534 -5.84 -5.36 -17.89
C LEU A 534 -7.09 -4.83 -18.60
N LEU A 535 -7.34 -3.52 -18.56
CA LEU A 535 -8.53 -2.92 -19.17
C LEU A 535 -8.40 -2.74 -20.68
N CYS A 536 -7.19 -2.53 -21.21
CA CYS A 536 -6.95 -2.47 -22.65
C CYS A 536 -6.98 -3.86 -23.29
N GLU A 537 -6.45 -4.89 -22.63
CA GLU A 537 -6.39 -6.26 -23.18
C GLU A 537 -7.68 -7.06 -22.95
N HIS A 538 -8.41 -6.82 -21.86
CA HIS A 538 -9.56 -7.63 -21.47
C HIS A 538 -10.87 -6.85 -21.29
N ALA A 539 -10.88 -5.55 -21.59
CA ALA A 539 -12.09 -4.73 -21.62
C ALA A 539 -12.13 -3.82 -22.85
N GLN A 540 -13.17 -2.98 -22.95
CA GLN A 540 -13.38 -2.07 -24.09
C GLN A 540 -13.03 -0.62 -23.73
N LEU A 541 -11.87 -0.42 -23.07
CA LEU A 541 -11.46 0.90 -22.59
C LEU A 541 -11.30 1.89 -23.75
N ALA A 542 -12.11 2.95 -23.74
CA ALA A 542 -12.11 4.01 -24.75
C ALA A 542 -11.74 5.38 -24.16
N LYS A 543 -11.90 5.57 -22.84
CA LYS A 543 -11.60 6.84 -22.16
C LYS A 543 -10.84 6.62 -20.85
N LEU A 544 -9.80 7.43 -20.65
CA LEU A 544 -9.10 7.61 -19.38
C LEU A 544 -9.28 9.03 -18.84
N ILE A 545 -9.64 9.15 -17.56
CA ILE A 545 -9.72 10.41 -16.82
C ILE A 545 -8.93 10.25 -15.51
N ILE A 546 -7.93 11.10 -15.28
CA ILE A 546 -7.17 11.12 -14.01
C ILE A 546 -7.38 12.46 -13.32
N LEU A 547 -7.84 12.41 -12.06
CA LEU A 547 -8.05 13.55 -11.20
C LEU A 547 -7.01 13.55 -10.07
N GLY A 548 -6.45 14.70 -9.74
CA GLY A 548 -5.54 14.79 -8.61
C GLY A 548 -5.01 16.20 -8.35
N ASP A 549 -3.98 16.30 -7.51
CA ASP A 549 -3.24 17.54 -7.27
C ASP A 549 -1.75 17.28 -7.41
N THR A 550 -1.14 17.85 -8.44
CA THR A 550 0.32 17.76 -8.73
C THR A 550 1.20 18.34 -7.62
N ARG A 551 0.65 19.19 -6.74
CA ARG A 551 1.38 19.79 -5.62
C ARG A 551 1.38 18.94 -4.36
N GLN A 552 0.49 17.96 -4.25
CA GLN A 552 0.47 17.05 -3.11
C GLN A 552 1.67 16.10 -3.12
N LEU A 553 1.87 15.41 -2.00
CA LEU A 553 2.88 14.37 -1.89
C LEU A 553 2.64 13.27 -2.94
N PRO A 554 3.68 12.88 -3.70
CA PRO A 554 3.58 11.79 -4.66
C PRO A 554 3.40 10.44 -3.95
N SER A 555 3.10 9.40 -4.74
CA SER A 555 2.97 8.03 -4.27
C SER A 555 4.19 7.55 -3.48
N ILE A 556 3.97 6.64 -2.51
CA ILE A 556 5.05 6.11 -1.66
C ILE A 556 5.99 5.23 -2.49
N ASP A 557 5.45 4.52 -3.47
CA ASP A 557 6.23 3.71 -4.41
C ASP A 557 7.01 4.60 -5.40
N PRO A 558 8.05 4.04 -6.05
CA PRO A 558 8.85 4.80 -7.00
C PRO A 558 8.06 5.29 -8.21
N GLY A 559 8.47 6.44 -8.75
CA GLY A 559 7.85 7.10 -9.90
C GLY A 559 7.10 8.38 -9.55
N ASN A 560 6.77 9.18 -10.54
CA ASN A 560 6.11 10.47 -10.37
C ASN A 560 4.90 10.60 -11.31
N MET A 561 4.02 9.60 -11.23
CA MET A 561 2.99 9.32 -12.22
C MET A 561 2.17 10.56 -12.62
N LEU A 562 1.47 11.20 -11.67
CA LEU A 562 0.55 12.29 -12.00
C LEU A 562 1.26 13.49 -12.64
N VAL A 563 2.40 13.91 -12.08
CA VAL A 563 3.15 15.08 -12.56
C VAL A 563 3.74 14.81 -13.96
N ASP A 564 4.31 13.62 -14.16
CA ASP A 564 4.96 13.27 -15.43
C ASP A 564 3.93 13.14 -16.56
N ILE A 565 2.77 12.53 -16.30
CA ILE A 565 1.66 12.46 -17.27
C ILE A 565 1.11 13.86 -17.52
N PHE A 566 0.86 14.65 -16.46
CA PHE A 566 0.32 15.99 -16.59
C PHE A 566 1.21 16.87 -17.48
N GLU A 567 2.50 16.94 -17.20
CA GLU A 567 3.46 17.74 -17.98
C GLU A 567 3.82 17.13 -19.34
N GLY A 568 3.70 15.81 -19.51
CA GLY A 568 3.84 15.15 -20.81
C GLY A 568 2.70 15.53 -21.77
N LEU A 569 1.48 15.58 -21.25
CA LEU A 569 0.24 15.79 -22.01
C LEU A 569 -0.20 17.26 -22.12
N LYS A 570 0.37 18.16 -21.30
CA LYS A 570 0.06 19.58 -21.26
C LYS A 570 0.23 20.29 -22.60
N SER A 571 1.31 19.99 -23.31
CA SER A 571 1.63 20.61 -24.61
C SER A 571 0.59 20.34 -25.71
N ARG A 572 -0.14 19.22 -25.61
CA ARG A 572 -1.18 18.80 -26.56
C ARG A 572 -2.59 19.18 -26.09
N GLY A 573 -2.72 19.85 -24.94
CA GLY A 573 -4.01 20.28 -24.41
C GLY A 573 -4.85 19.17 -23.76
N PHE A 574 -4.30 18.00 -23.43
CA PHE A 574 -5.04 16.96 -22.72
C PHE A 574 -5.05 17.12 -21.19
N SER A 575 -4.27 18.07 -20.67
CA SER A 575 -4.17 18.40 -19.24
C SER A 575 -4.83 19.75 -18.93
N VAL A 576 -5.54 19.83 -17.79
CA VAL A 576 -6.18 21.06 -17.29
C VAL A 576 -5.82 21.27 -15.83
N GLU A 577 -5.50 22.51 -15.46
CA GLU A 577 -5.38 22.89 -14.06
C GLU A 577 -6.60 23.74 -13.66
N LEU A 578 -7.35 23.28 -12.65
CA LEU A 578 -8.41 24.06 -12.02
C LEU A 578 -7.80 24.96 -10.94
N ARG A 579 -7.96 26.27 -11.09
CA ARG A 579 -7.36 27.27 -10.20
C ARG A 579 -8.34 27.81 -9.19
N THR A 580 -9.60 27.98 -9.59
CA THR A 580 -10.68 28.52 -8.77
C THR A 580 -11.04 27.53 -7.67
N ASN A 581 -11.20 28.03 -6.44
CA ASN A 581 -11.69 27.24 -5.33
C ASN A 581 -13.16 27.59 -5.08
N HIS A 582 -14.01 26.57 -4.98
CA HIS A 582 -15.46 26.74 -4.75
C HIS A 582 -15.87 26.36 -3.34
N ARG A 583 -14.92 26.08 -2.45
CA ARG A 583 -15.24 25.93 -1.03
C ARG A 583 -15.67 27.30 -0.49
N ALA A 584 -16.87 27.35 0.06
CA ALA A 584 -17.38 28.51 0.81
C ALA A 584 -16.57 28.84 2.08
N GLU A 585 -15.62 27.99 2.47
CA GLU A 585 -15.02 28.00 3.79
C GLU A 585 -13.50 28.22 3.71
N SER A 586 -13.09 29.47 4.01
CA SER A 586 -11.72 30.00 4.21
C SER A 586 -10.81 30.18 2.99
N GLN A 587 -10.96 31.33 2.30
CA GLN A 587 -10.02 31.82 1.28
C GLN A 587 -8.55 31.79 1.77
N LEU A 588 -8.30 32.11 3.04
CA LEU A 588 -6.96 32.16 3.62
C LEU A 588 -6.23 30.80 3.59
N ILE A 589 -6.94 29.68 3.82
CA ILE A 589 -6.32 28.33 3.74
C ILE A 589 -5.83 28.08 2.31
N VAL A 590 -6.62 28.48 1.32
CA VAL A 590 -6.32 28.31 -0.11
C VAL A 590 -5.15 29.20 -0.53
N ASP A 591 -5.15 30.46 -0.09
CA ASP A 591 -4.08 31.41 -0.36
C ASP A 591 -2.78 30.95 0.30
N ASN A 592 -2.83 30.49 1.55
CA ASN A 592 -1.68 29.91 2.25
C ASN A 592 -1.16 28.63 1.59
N ALA A 593 -2.04 27.74 1.12
CA ALA A 593 -1.62 26.59 0.34
C ALA A 593 -0.87 27.03 -0.94
N SER A 594 -1.34 28.11 -1.59
CA SER A 594 -0.66 28.72 -2.72
C SER A 594 0.72 29.27 -2.34
N ARG A 595 0.83 30.05 -1.26
CA ARG A 595 2.09 30.57 -0.73
C ARG A 595 3.09 29.45 -0.44
N ILE A 596 2.65 28.39 0.25
CA ILE A 596 3.49 27.22 0.57
C ILE A 596 3.97 26.53 -0.70
N SER A 597 3.13 26.41 -1.74
CA SER A 597 3.54 25.82 -3.02
C SER A 597 4.62 26.64 -3.74
N HIS A 598 4.62 27.96 -3.55
CA HIS A 598 5.67 28.88 -4.00
C HIS A 598 6.83 29.01 -2.99
N ARG A 599 6.86 28.18 -1.94
CA ARG A 599 7.87 28.18 -0.87
C ARG A 599 7.93 29.48 -0.06
N GLN A 600 6.82 30.19 -0.02
CA GLN A 600 6.61 31.36 0.83
C GLN A 600 5.93 30.92 2.14
N LEU A 601 6.28 31.59 3.24
CA LEU A 601 5.66 31.31 4.54
C LEU A 601 4.15 31.63 4.47
N PRO A 602 3.31 30.82 5.14
CA PRO A 602 1.90 31.13 5.24
C PRO A 602 1.67 32.36 6.13
N GLU A 603 0.61 33.10 5.85
CA GLU A 603 0.12 34.17 6.71
C GLU A 603 -0.80 33.59 7.79
N PHE A 604 -0.69 34.09 9.01
CA PHE A 604 -1.47 33.62 10.13
C PHE A 604 -2.43 34.70 10.59
N ASP A 605 -3.68 34.31 10.84
CA ASP A 605 -4.68 35.20 11.43
C ASP A 605 -4.31 35.60 12.86
N GLU A 606 -3.59 34.71 13.55
CA GLU A 606 -3.17 34.85 14.94
C GLU A 606 -1.97 33.95 15.24
N VAL A 607 -1.06 34.44 16.08
CA VAL A 607 0.15 33.73 16.52
C VAL A 607 0.21 33.69 18.04
N LEU A 608 0.09 32.50 18.62
CA LEU A 608 0.07 32.23 20.06
C LEU A 608 1.44 31.70 20.50
N LYS A 609 2.16 32.42 21.37
CA LYS A 609 3.50 32.03 21.86
C LYS A 609 3.41 31.20 23.15
N VAL A 610 4.22 30.15 23.26
CA VAL A 610 4.13 29.16 24.37
C VAL A 610 4.99 29.49 25.61
N SER A 611 5.76 30.58 25.61
CA SER A 611 6.78 30.83 26.65
C SER A 611 6.29 31.15 28.06
N SER A 612 4.98 31.36 28.31
CA SER A 612 4.47 31.72 29.65
C SER A 612 2.97 31.38 29.79
N TRP A 613 2.63 30.16 30.20
CA TRP A 613 1.23 29.69 30.28
C TRP A 613 0.59 29.79 31.66
N ASN A 614 1.02 30.75 32.48
CA ASN A 614 0.54 30.92 33.86
C ASN A 614 -0.56 32.00 34.01
N GLU A 615 -0.91 32.74 32.96
CA GLU A 615 -2.02 33.70 32.97
C GLU A 615 -2.99 33.35 31.85
N GLU A 616 -4.29 33.53 32.11
CA GLU A 616 -5.40 32.98 31.34
C GLU A 616 -5.30 33.23 29.84
N MET A 617 -5.08 32.16 29.08
CA MET A 617 -5.03 32.21 27.62
C MET A 617 -6.37 32.69 27.05
N THR A 618 -6.36 33.86 26.41
CA THR A 618 -7.43 34.30 25.52
C THR A 618 -7.33 33.46 24.24
N MET A 619 -8.24 32.50 24.09
CA MET A 619 -8.28 31.67 22.89
C MET A 619 -8.71 32.51 21.68
N PRO A 620 -8.22 32.16 20.46
CA PRO A 620 -8.56 32.89 19.24
C PRO A 620 -10.07 32.89 19.03
N SER A 621 -10.61 34.00 18.52
CA SER A 621 -12.04 34.11 18.25
C SER A 621 -12.50 33.02 17.26
N PRO A 622 -13.76 32.60 17.28
CA PRO A 622 -14.27 31.58 16.35
C PRO A 622 -14.14 31.96 14.86
N GLU A 623 -13.90 33.23 14.56
CA GLU A 623 -13.75 33.73 13.19
C GLU A 623 -12.36 33.47 12.61
N LYS A 624 -11.35 33.26 13.47
CA LYS A 624 -9.96 32.99 13.07
C LYS A 624 -9.85 31.56 12.53
N LYS A 625 -9.25 31.41 11.34
CA LYS A 625 -9.25 30.15 10.57
C LYS A 625 -7.86 29.56 10.40
N PHE A 626 -6.79 30.35 10.43
CA PHE A 626 -5.41 29.88 10.27
C PHE A 626 -4.50 30.39 11.39
N ILE A 627 -4.17 29.53 12.36
CA ILE A 627 -3.56 29.94 13.63
C ILE A 627 -2.22 29.24 13.84
N LEU A 628 -1.17 29.99 14.21
CA LEU A 628 0.13 29.44 14.62
C LEU A 628 0.23 29.34 16.14
N ILE A 629 0.60 28.17 16.65
CA ILE A 629 1.01 27.96 18.03
C ILE A 629 2.53 27.82 18.02
N ALA A 630 3.22 28.90 18.36
CA ALA A 630 4.66 29.04 18.30
C ALA A 630 5.32 28.44 19.56
N LEU A 631 6.03 27.33 19.38
CA LEU A 631 6.83 26.67 20.42
C LEU A 631 8.16 27.42 20.62
N PRO A 632 8.66 27.53 21.87
CA PRO A 632 9.98 28.13 22.14
C PRO A 632 11.11 27.27 21.57
N ALA A 633 12.21 27.92 21.19
CA ALA A 633 13.40 27.27 20.63
C ALA A 633 14.10 26.36 21.65
N GLY A 634 14.60 25.20 21.21
CA GLY A 634 15.28 24.22 22.06
C GLY A 634 14.36 23.21 22.78
N GLY A 635 13.15 23.03 22.25
CA GLY A 635 12.00 22.40 22.92
C GLY A 635 12.24 21.04 23.60
N SER A 636 11.99 21.01 24.92
CA SER A 636 11.63 19.79 25.63
C SER A 636 10.31 19.24 25.09
N CYS A 637 10.14 17.91 25.15
CA CYS A 637 8.87 17.21 24.87
C CYS A 637 7.69 17.84 25.64
N ASP A 638 7.97 18.40 26.81
CA ASP A 638 6.99 19.01 27.72
C ASP A 638 6.27 20.21 27.09
N ASN A 639 6.95 21.02 26.28
CA ASN A 639 6.34 22.19 25.64
C ASN A 639 5.28 21.78 24.63
N LEU A 640 5.54 20.72 23.85
CA LEU A 640 4.58 20.16 22.90
C LEU A 640 3.39 19.52 23.63
N GLN A 641 3.64 18.79 24.72
CA GLN A 641 2.57 18.18 25.51
C GLN A 641 1.65 19.24 26.11
N THR A 642 2.23 20.31 26.65
CA THR A 642 1.46 21.42 27.20
C THR A 642 0.67 22.06 26.05
N ALA A 643 1.32 22.42 24.93
CA ALA A 643 0.69 22.92 23.69
C ALA A 643 -0.63 22.20 23.36
N ILE A 644 -0.55 20.87 23.27
CA ILE A 644 -1.67 20.00 22.93
C ILE A 644 -2.72 19.96 24.04
N LYS A 645 -2.33 19.82 25.32
CA LYS A 645 -3.29 19.76 26.45
C LYS A 645 -4.15 21.01 26.55
N THR A 646 -3.57 22.20 26.36
CA THR A 646 -4.34 23.45 26.42
C THR A 646 -5.23 23.61 25.19
N LEU A 647 -4.72 23.22 24.01
CA LEU A 647 -5.50 23.26 22.78
C LEU A 647 -6.70 22.30 22.83
N LEU A 648 -6.55 21.11 23.42
CA LEU A 648 -7.66 20.17 23.66
C LEU A 648 -8.71 20.76 24.61
N LYS A 649 -8.28 21.40 25.70
CA LYS A 649 -9.20 21.96 26.71
C LYS A 649 -10.01 23.16 26.21
N LYS A 650 -9.37 24.13 25.57
CA LYS A 650 -9.97 25.44 25.25
C LYS A 650 -10.03 25.76 23.75
N GLY A 651 -9.45 24.93 22.89
CA GLY A 651 -9.36 25.18 21.46
C GLY A 651 -10.73 25.08 20.76
N PRO A 652 -11.19 26.14 20.08
CA PRO A 652 -12.46 26.08 19.36
C PRO A 652 -12.36 25.09 18.18
N GLY A 653 -13.41 24.29 17.98
CA GLY A 653 -13.46 23.27 16.93
C GLY A 653 -12.81 21.92 17.29
N LEU A 654 -12.24 21.78 18.49
CA LEU A 654 -11.67 20.53 19.01
C LEU A 654 -12.55 19.85 20.08
N GLN A 655 -13.64 20.50 20.48
CA GLN A 655 -14.61 19.92 21.42
C GLN A 655 -15.32 18.70 20.82
N ASP A 656 -15.56 18.71 19.51
CA ASP A 656 -16.06 17.56 18.78
C ASP A 656 -14.91 16.79 18.10
N ALA A 657 -14.63 15.60 18.63
CA ALA A 657 -13.66 14.65 18.10
C ALA A 657 -13.99 14.13 16.69
N LYS A 658 -15.26 14.21 16.27
CA LYS A 658 -15.72 13.76 14.96
C LYS A 658 -15.36 14.73 13.84
N GLN A 659 -15.28 16.03 14.15
CA GLN A 659 -15.00 17.09 13.18
C GLN A 659 -13.55 17.57 13.21
N SER A 660 -12.69 16.92 14.01
CA SER A 660 -11.31 17.32 14.21
C SER A 660 -10.31 16.18 14.05
N GLN A 661 -9.12 16.53 13.56
CA GLN A 661 -8.04 15.57 13.36
C GLN A 661 -6.67 16.19 13.61
N PHE A 662 -5.84 15.50 14.40
CA PHE A 662 -4.41 15.80 14.51
C PHE A 662 -3.63 15.10 13.41
N ILE A 663 -2.70 15.84 12.81
CA ILE A 663 -1.80 15.37 11.75
C ILE A 663 -0.36 15.71 12.16
N ALA A 664 0.55 14.75 12.02
CA ALA A 664 1.98 14.98 12.23
C ALA A 664 2.83 14.25 11.18
N PHE A 665 4.09 14.67 11.01
CA PHE A 665 5.00 13.99 10.08
C PHE A 665 5.56 12.68 10.68
N ARG A 666 5.98 12.70 11.96
CA ARG A 666 6.65 11.55 12.60
C ARG A 666 5.65 10.68 13.36
N ARG A 667 5.85 9.35 13.28
CA ARG A 667 5.04 8.38 14.04
C ARG A 667 5.18 8.55 15.55
N GLN A 668 6.34 9.01 16.02
CA GLN A 668 6.57 9.28 17.45
C GLN A 668 5.65 10.40 17.95
N ASP A 669 5.55 11.50 17.19
CA ASP A 669 4.64 12.61 17.51
C ASP A 669 3.18 12.14 17.51
N CYS A 670 2.76 11.34 16.52
CA CYS A 670 1.41 10.77 16.51
C CYS A 670 1.14 9.90 17.74
N ASN A 671 2.10 9.09 18.19
CA ASN A 671 1.92 8.24 19.37
C ASN A 671 1.74 9.09 20.64
N LEU A 672 2.54 10.15 20.79
CA LEU A 672 2.42 11.09 21.91
C LEU A 672 1.05 11.78 21.91
N ILE A 673 0.62 12.31 20.76
CA ILE A 673 -0.68 12.99 20.65
C ILE A 673 -1.82 12.00 20.91
N ASN A 674 -1.75 10.77 20.38
CA ASN A 674 -2.76 9.74 20.64
C ASN A 674 -2.88 9.43 22.14
N GLU A 675 -1.78 9.38 22.87
CA GLU A 675 -1.79 9.17 24.32
C GLU A 675 -2.47 10.32 25.06
N LEU A 676 -2.14 11.57 24.71
CA LEU A 676 -2.76 12.76 25.29
C LEU A 676 -4.26 12.86 24.97
N CYS A 677 -4.66 12.51 23.75
CA CYS A 677 -6.07 12.50 23.35
C CYS A 677 -6.86 11.39 24.04
N CYS A 678 -6.30 10.18 24.21
CA CYS A 678 -6.95 9.12 25.00
C CYS A 678 -7.19 9.55 26.45
N GLN A 679 -6.23 10.25 27.06
CA GLN A 679 -6.38 10.80 28.42
C GLN A 679 -7.46 11.89 28.49
N HIS A 680 -7.66 12.66 27.42
CA HIS A 680 -8.60 13.78 27.41
C HIS A 680 -10.03 13.38 27.03
N TYR A 681 -10.20 12.58 25.97
CA TYR A 681 -11.51 12.21 25.44
C TYR A 681 -12.05 10.92 26.06
N SER A 682 -11.19 9.92 26.31
CA SER A 682 -11.59 8.59 26.78
C SER A 682 -11.26 8.35 28.26
N ASN A 683 -10.55 9.28 28.94
CA ASN A 683 -10.11 9.18 30.34
C ASN A 683 -9.33 7.88 30.68
N HIS A 684 -8.54 7.34 29.73
CA HIS A 684 -7.67 6.18 30.01
C HIS A 684 -6.29 6.24 29.32
N VAL A 685 -5.39 5.36 29.75
CA VAL A 685 -4.05 5.23 29.18
C VAL A 685 -4.10 4.44 27.88
N SER A 686 -3.41 4.91 26.83
CA SER A 686 -3.43 4.27 25.51
C SER A 686 -2.77 2.88 25.47
N ARG A 687 -1.94 2.54 26.47
CA ARG A 687 -1.18 1.30 26.56
C ARG A 687 -1.23 0.68 27.95
N ASP A 688 -1.15 -0.65 28.00
CA ASP A 688 -0.97 -1.41 29.24
C ASP A 688 0.49 -1.42 29.72
N HIS A 689 0.73 -1.99 30.91
CA HIS A 689 2.07 -2.19 31.50
C HIS A 689 3.00 -3.07 30.64
N ASN A 690 2.46 -3.81 29.68
CA ASN A 690 3.20 -4.62 28.70
C ASN A 690 3.37 -3.90 27.36
N ASN A 691 3.09 -2.58 27.30
CA ASN A 691 3.19 -1.74 26.12
C ASN A 691 2.25 -2.17 24.96
N ARG A 692 1.16 -2.88 25.26
CA ARG A 692 0.11 -3.27 24.32
C ARG A 692 -0.98 -2.21 24.28
N LEU A 693 -1.51 -1.94 23.08
CA LEU A 693 -2.60 -0.98 22.89
C LEU A 693 -3.89 -1.45 23.58
N LEU A 694 -4.44 -0.58 24.41
CA LEU A 694 -5.76 -0.71 25.04
C LEU A 694 -6.78 0.09 24.24
N PHE A 695 -7.99 -0.45 24.11
CA PHE A 695 -9.11 0.19 23.42
C PHE A 695 -10.32 0.14 24.33
N GLN A 696 -11.07 1.23 24.45
CA GLN A 696 -12.27 1.37 25.29
C GLN A 696 -13.37 2.13 24.54
N ILE A 697 -14.55 2.21 25.15
CA ILE A 697 -15.66 3.03 24.67
C ILE A 697 -15.19 4.49 24.55
N ALA A 698 -15.70 5.21 23.55
CA ALA A 698 -15.31 6.55 23.11
C ALA A 698 -13.96 6.68 22.37
N ASP A 699 -13.18 5.60 22.22
CA ASP A 699 -11.93 5.70 21.46
C ASP A 699 -12.15 5.87 19.95
N LYS A 700 -11.36 6.78 19.37
CA LYS A 700 -11.18 6.94 17.93
C LYS A 700 -10.12 5.96 17.42
N ILE A 701 -10.54 4.96 16.64
CA ILE A 701 -9.67 3.93 16.07
C ILE A 701 -9.61 3.99 14.54
N SER A 702 -8.57 3.40 13.96
CA SER A 702 -8.44 3.22 12.52
C SER A 702 -7.90 1.84 12.16
N CYS A 703 -8.41 1.29 11.07
CA CYS A 703 -7.96 0.03 10.49
C CYS A 703 -6.67 0.24 9.69
N THR A 704 -5.70 -0.66 9.81
CA THR A 704 -4.45 -0.59 9.02
C THR A 704 -4.39 -1.61 7.88
N ARG A 705 -5.35 -2.53 7.82
CA ARG A 705 -5.55 -3.50 6.75
C ARG A 705 -7.00 -3.56 6.32
N ASN A 706 -7.21 -3.86 5.05
CA ASN A 706 -8.55 -3.98 4.48
C ASN A 706 -9.10 -5.38 4.76
N THR A 707 -10.29 -5.49 5.37
CA THR A 707 -10.92 -6.76 5.75
C THR A 707 -12.41 -6.72 5.44
N TYR A 708 -13.00 -7.85 5.04
CA TYR A 708 -14.44 -7.93 4.82
C TYR A 708 -15.19 -7.98 6.15
N LEU A 709 -16.35 -7.34 6.21
CA LEU A 709 -17.13 -7.28 7.44
C LEU A 709 -17.59 -8.68 7.89
N LYS A 710 -17.93 -9.57 6.94
CA LYS A 710 -18.30 -10.97 7.21
C LYS A 710 -17.27 -11.74 8.05
N ASP A 711 -15.98 -11.43 7.91
CA ASP A 711 -14.91 -12.11 8.66
C ASP A 711 -14.81 -11.62 10.12
N LEU A 712 -15.55 -10.55 10.46
CA LEU A 712 -15.52 -9.86 11.75
C LEU A 712 -16.82 -10.04 12.54
N LEU A 713 -17.91 -10.43 11.88
CA LEU A 713 -19.23 -10.60 12.51
C LEU A 713 -19.26 -11.82 13.45
N PRO A 714 -20.12 -11.80 14.50
CA PRO A 714 -20.45 -12.97 15.30
C PRO A 714 -20.99 -14.12 14.41
N ASP A 715 -20.72 -15.38 14.79
CA ASP A 715 -21.26 -16.52 14.03
C ASP A 715 -22.79 -16.52 14.17
N ARG A 716 -23.55 -16.80 13.09
CA ARG A 716 -25.04 -16.71 13.04
C ARG A 716 -25.78 -17.77 13.89
N GLY A 717 -25.27 -18.11 15.07
CA GLY A 717 -25.84 -19.10 15.98
C GLY A 717 -26.54 -18.51 17.22
N PHE A 718 -26.70 -17.19 17.31
CA PHE A 718 -27.35 -16.55 18.46
C PHE A 718 -28.86 -16.43 18.19
N ARG A 719 -29.60 -17.52 18.43
CA ARG A 719 -31.04 -17.40 18.69
C ARG A 719 -31.21 -16.68 20.02
N GLU A 720 -31.98 -15.61 20.01
CA GLU A 720 -32.54 -15.01 21.21
C GLU A 720 -33.31 -16.07 22.01
N ASP A 721 -33.05 -16.15 23.30
CA ASP A 721 -33.87 -16.92 24.24
C ASP A 721 -35.27 -16.27 24.32
N PRO A 722 -36.37 -17.03 24.14
CA PRO A 722 -37.72 -16.49 23.98
C PRO A 722 -38.41 -16.27 25.34
N ASN A 723 -37.85 -15.40 26.20
CA ASN A 723 -38.51 -15.02 27.45
C ASN A 723 -38.26 -13.55 27.81
N HIS A 724 -38.90 -12.64 27.08
CA HIS A 724 -39.49 -11.42 27.64
C HIS A 724 -40.53 -10.84 26.66
N HIS A 725 -41.81 -11.14 26.92
CA HIS A 725 -42.98 -10.35 26.48
C HIS A 725 -42.80 -8.88 26.92
N GLU A 726 -43.29 -7.80 26.28
CA GLU A 726 -44.13 -7.51 25.11
C GLU A 726 -44.03 -5.98 24.91
N CYS A 727 -43.89 -5.46 23.69
CA CYS A 727 -44.75 -4.38 23.16
C CYS A 727 -44.47 -4.13 21.67
N LYS A 728 -45.54 -3.91 20.91
CA LYS A 728 -45.69 -4.13 19.47
C LYS A 728 -45.27 -2.96 18.58
N SER A 729 -44.95 -3.37 17.34
CA SER A 729 -45.24 -2.75 16.02
C SER A 729 -44.44 -1.53 15.53
N ARG A 730 -43.61 -1.75 14.51
CA ARG A 730 -43.99 -1.48 13.10
C ARG A 730 -43.01 -2.12 12.11
N GLU A 731 -43.57 -2.72 11.07
CA GLU A 731 -42.92 -3.45 9.99
C GLU A 731 -41.89 -2.60 9.22
N THR A 732 -40.75 -3.20 8.86
CA THR A 732 -39.95 -2.79 7.70
C THR A 732 -39.16 -3.98 7.17
N THR A 733 -39.74 -4.64 6.17
CA THR A 733 -39.10 -5.21 4.97
C THR A 733 -37.75 -5.95 5.12
N PHE A 734 -37.83 -7.28 5.11
CA PHE A 734 -36.76 -8.20 4.74
C PHE A 734 -36.36 -8.02 3.26
N THR A 735 -35.41 -7.15 2.95
CA THR A 735 -34.68 -7.14 1.64
C THR A 735 -33.24 -6.59 1.72
N THR A 736 -32.75 -6.16 2.90
CA THR A 736 -31.45 -5.48 3.06
C THR A 736 -30.26 -6.38 3.43
N GLU A 737 -30.47 -7.66 3.72
CA GLU A 737 -29.43 -8.51 4.35
C GLU A 737 -28.25 -8.87 3.42
N THR A 738 -28.44 -8.98 2.11
CA THR A 738 -27.34 -9.29 1.17
C THR A 738 -26.40 -8.12 0.92
N ALA A 739 -26.82 -6.88 1.17
CA ALA A 739 -26.02 -5.68 0.91
C ALA A 739 -24.96 -5.42 2.01
N GLU A 740 -25.19 -5.88 3.24
CA GLU A 740 -24.25 -5.65 4.36
C GLU A 740 -23.09 -6.65 4.37
N GLU A 741 -23.27 -7.84 3.80
CA GLU A 741 -22.25 -8.91 3.76
C GLU A 741 -21.02 -8.55 2.90
N ASP A 742 -21.24 -7.77 1.84
CA ASP A 742 -20.18 -7.32 0.93
C ASP A 742 -19.46 -6.04 1.38
N LYS A 743 -19.86 -5.47 2.52
CA LYS A 743 -19.25 -4.24 3.05
C LYS A 743 -17.85 -4.54 3.60
N ARG A 744 -16.89 -3.67 3.30
CA ARG A 744 -15.47 -3.86 3.63
C ARG A 744 -14.96 -2.71 4.50
N LEU A 745 -14.26 -3.05 5.59
CA LEU A 745 -13.50 -2.07 6.35
C LEU A 745 -12.16 -1.85 5.65
N CYS A 746 -11.88 -0.60 5.28
CA CYS A 746 -10.69 -0.23 4.53
C CYS A 746 -9.58 0.33 5.44
N ASN A 747 -8.34 0.17 4.99
CA ASN A 747 -7.18 0.80 5.60
C ASN A 747 -7.36 2.32 5.56
N GLY A 748 -7.29 2.93 6.74
CA GLY A 748 -7.45 4.35 6.95
C GLY A 748 -8.88 4.81 7.24
N ASP A 749 -9.86 3.91 7.26
CA ASP A 749 -11.19 4.21 7.80
C ASP A 749 -11.10 4.53 9.29
N ILE A 750 -11.97 5.42 9.74
CA ILE A 750 -12.04 5.92 11.12
C ILE A 750 -13.33 5.42 11.73
N PHE A 751 -13.23 4.85 12.92
CA PHE A 751 -14.37 4.39 13.70
C PHE A 751 -14.27 4.89 15.15
N PHE A 752 -15.41 5.08 15.78
CA PHE A 752 -15.54 5.35 17.20
C PHE A 752 -16.14 4.12 17.88
N ILE A 753 -15.53 3.68 18.97
CA ILE A 753 -16.07 2.58 19.77
C ILE A 753 -17.24 3.12 20.59
N THR A 754 -18.46 2.62 20.33
CA THR A 754 -19.68 3.05 21.02
C THR A 754 -20.17 2.03 22.05
N GLY A 755 -19.78 0.77 21.89
CA GLY A 755 -20.17 -0.31 22.81
C GLY A 755 -19.05 -1.32 22.98
N ASP A 756 -18.98 -1.91 24.16
CA ASP A 756 -18.02 -2.94 24.52
C ASP A 756 -18.73 -3.93 25.45
N VAL A 757 -19.03 -5.12 24.93
CA VAL A 757 -19.83 -6.14 25.62
C VAL A 757 -19.06 -7.45 25.60
N GLU A 758 -19.00 -8.14 26.73
CA GLU A 758 -18.43 -9.48 26.82
C GLU A 758 -19.57 -10.51 26.89
N ILE A 759 -19.69 -11.34 25.84
CA ILE A 759 -20.67 -12.43 25.73
C ILE A 759 -19.88 -13.73 25.57
N ASP A 760 -20.17 -14.75 26.38
CA ASP A 760 -19.54 -16.09 26.28
C ASP A 760 -18.00 -16.09 26.22
N LYS A 761 -17.33 -15.28 27.06
CA LYS A 761 -15.86 -15.10 27.07
C LYS A 761 -15.30 -14.54 25.76
N GLN A 762 -16.16 -13.93 24.93
CA GLN A 762 -15.80 -13.20 23.72
C GLN A 762 -16.17 -11.72 23.88
N ARG A 763 -15.15 -10.86 23.83
CA ARG A 763 -15.33 -9.41 23.79
C ARG A 763 -15.79 -8.97 22.40
N LEU A 764 -16.98 -8.39 22.32
CA LEU A 764 -17.58 -7.78 21.13
C LEU A 764 -17.50 -6.26 21.27
N LEU A 765 -17.10 -5.59 20.18
CA LEU A 765 -17.08 -4.13 20.11
C LEU A 765 -18.11 -3.64 19.10
N THR A 766 -18.91 -2.65 19.51
CA THR A 766 -19.72 -1.87 18.58
C THR A 766 -18.93 -0.67 18.12
N ILE A 767 -18.68 -0.59 16.81
CA ILE A 767 -17.93 0.48 16.16
C ILE A 767 -18.87 1.29 15.26
N SER A 768 -18.77 2.62 15.34
CA SER A 768 -19.54 3.54 14.51
C SER A 768 -18.61 4.32 13.58
N ASN A 769 -18.97 4.47 12.31
CA ASN A 769 -18.25 5.34 11.38
C ASN A 769 -18.72 6.80 11.55
N THR A 770 -17.95 7.75 11.05
CA THR A 770 -18.31 9.18 11.00
C THR A 770 -19.62 9.46 10.27
N TYR A 771 -20.04 8.54 9.39
CA TYR A 771 -21.25 8.64 8.56
C TYR A 771 -22.45 7.86 9.12
N GLY A 772 -22.42 7.46 10.40
CA GLY A 772 -23.58 6.89 11.09
C GLY A 772 -23.79 5.38 10.95
N SER A 773 -23.06 4.68 10.07
CA SER A 773 -23.09 3.21 10.06
C SER A 773 -22.47 2.64 11.34
N THR A 774 -23.20 1.75 12.02
CA THR A 774 -22.75 1.04 13.22
C THR A 774 -22.59 -0.45 12.93
N PHE A 775 -21.54 -1.07 13.47
CA PHE A 775 -21.27 -2.51 13.30
C PHE A 775 -20.84 -3.12 14.62
N THR A 776 -21.36 -4.30 14.95
CA THR A 776 -20.90 -5.07 16.12
C THR A 776 -19.98 -6.20 15.66
N VAL A 777 -18.74 -6.20 16.13
CA VAL A 777 -17.65 -7.06 15.63
C VAL A 777 -16.86 -7.74 16.75
N LYS A 778 -16.32 -8.94 16.46
CA LYS A 778 -15.45 -9.68 17.39
C LYS A 778 -14.12 -8.92 17.60
N TYR A 779 -13.79 -8.52 18.83
CA TYR A 779 -12.55 -7.77 19.14
C TYR A 779 -11.27 -8.50 18.71
N LYS A 780 -11.19 -9.82 18.97
CA LYS A 780 -10.03 -10.65 18.62
C LYS A 780 -9.82 -10.71 17.10
N ALA A 781 -10.91 -10.85 16.33
CA ALA A 781 -10.86 -10.85 14.87
C ALA A 781 -10.46 -9.46 14.34
N LEU A 782 -11.07 -8.40 14.86
CA LEU A 782 -10.76 -7.01 14.51
C LEU A 782 -9.28 -6.68 14.75
N LYS A 783 -8.72 -7.07 15.91
CA LYS A 783 -7.31 -6.85 16.25
C LYS A 783 -6.34 -7.65 15.37
N LYS A 784 -6.68 -8.90 15.04
CA LYS A 784 -5.83 -9.81 14.27
C LYS A 784 -5.86 -9.51 12.77
N LEU A 785 -7.04 -9.30 12.19
CA LEU A 785 -7.24 -9.13 10.76
C LEU A 785 -7.03 -7.67 10.33
N CYS A 786 -7.64 -6.70 11.03
CA CYS A 786 -7.58 -5.28 10.66
C CYS A 786 -6.38 -4.53 11.27
N HIS A 787 -5.72 -5.10 12.29
CA HIS A 787 -4.62 -4.47 13.03
C HIS A 787 -4.93 -3.02 13.44
N ILE A 788 -5.99 -2.86 14.24
CA ILE A 788 -6.47 -1.55 14.69
C ILE A 788 -5.43 -0.78 15.50
N LYS A 789 -5.49 0.55 15.40
CA LYS A 789 -4.68 1.51 16.18
C LYS A 789 -5.53 2.72 16.57
N HIS A 790 -5.10 3.44 17.61
CA HIS A 790 -5.63 4.76 17.93
C HIS A 790 -5.39 5.74 16.78
N ALA A 791 -6.38 6.59 16.52
CA ALA A 791 -6.45 7.44 15.35
C ALA A 791 -6.74 8.91 15.65
N TRP A 792 -6.65 9.33 16.92
CA TRP A 792 -6.70 10.75 17.32
C TRP A 792 -5.69 11.60 16.56
N ALA A 793 -4.47 11.06 16.40
CA ALA A 793 -3.42 11.62 15.56
C ALA A 793 -2.95 10.60 14.51
N ARG A 794 -2.78 11.10 13.28
CA ARG A 794 -2.35 10.30 12.14
C ARG A 794 -1.17 10.96 11.44
N THR A 795 -0.41 10.15 10.72
CA THR A 795 0.66 10.69 9.88
C THR A 795 0.09 11.36 8.64
N ILE A 796 0.76 12.38 8.09
CA ILE A 796 0.34 13.05 6.85
C ILE A 796 0.02 12.02 5.75
N HIS A 797 0.92 11.05 5.53
CA HIS A 797 0.73 9.98 4.53
C HIS A 797 -0.52 9.13 4.77
N THR A 798 -0.79 8.75 6.02
CA THR A 798 -1.97 7.92 6.31
C THR A 798 -3.28 8.69 6.19
N PHE A 799 -3.24 10.03 6.30
CA PHE A 799 -4.42 10.88 6.22
C PHE A 799 -4.66 11.44 4.80
N GLN A 800 -3.90 11.00 3.80
CA GLN A 800 -4.13 11.37 2.41
C GLN A 800 -5.46 10.81 1.91
N GLY A 801 -6.19 11.61 1.11
CA GLY A 801 -7.53 11.31 0.63
C GLY A 801 -8.67 11.62 1.61
N SER A 802 -8.36 12.03 2.84
CA SER A 802 -9.36 12.47 3.84
C SER A 802 -9.30 13.97 4.07
N GLU A 803 -10.37 14.56 4.62
CA GLU A 803 -10.45 15.97 4.98
C GLU A 803 -11.29 16.11 6.25
N GLU A 804 -11.01 17.12 7.09
CA GLU A 804 -11.83 17.44 8.27
C GLU A 804 -12.09 18.94 8.38
N LYS A 805 -13.11 19.32 9.14
CA LYS A 805 -13.41 20.73 9.42
C LYS A 805 -12.27 21.43 10.14
N THR A 806 -11.75 20.82 11.21
CA THR A 806 -10.64 21.36 12.00
C THR A 806 -9.43 20.43 11.93
N VAL A 807 -8.30 20.92 11.41
CA VAL A 807 -7.04 20.17 11.38
C VAL A 807 -6.01 20.82 12.28
N VAL A 808 -5.33 20.01 13.10
CA VAL A 808 -4.17 20.45 13.90
C VAL A 808 -2.93 19.80 13.33
N TYR A 809 -2.07 20.59 12.70
CA TYR A 809 -0.82 20.15 12.13
C TYR A 809 0.36 20.39 13.08
N VAL A 810 1.01 19.32 13.52
CA VAL A 810 2.21 19.39 14.37
C VAL A 810 3.47 19.27 13.51
N VAL A 811 4.24 20.35 13.45
CA VAL A 811 5.56 20.41 12.81
C VAL A 811 6.61 20.03 13.84
N GLY A 812 7.00 18.76 13.82
CA GLY A 812 8.15 18.27 14.58
C GLY A 812 9.49 18.72 13.98
N ASN A 813 10.57 18.05 14.36
CA ASN A 813 11.90 18.30 13.77
C ASN A 813 11.83 18.07 12.24
N PRO A 814 12.26 19.06 11.41
CA PRO A 814 12.00 19.08 9.98
C PRO A 814 12.65 17.92 9.23
N GLY A 815 13.72 17.26 9.72
CA GLY A 815 14.27 16.04 9.10
C GLY A 815 14.23 16.01 7.56
N ARG A 816 13.41 15.11 6.97
CA ARG A 816 13.14 15.01 5.51
C ARG A 816 11.87 15.74 5.05
N GLN A 817 11.21 16.47 5.93
CA GLN A 817 10.02 17.27 5.65
C GLN A 817 10.38 18.44 4.73
N HIS A 818 9.48 18.70 3.79
CA HIS A 818 9.58 19.73 2.77
C HIS A 818 8.20 20.30 2.45
N TRP A 819 8.13 21.32 1.60
CA TRP A 819 6.94 22.12 1.35
C TRP A 819 5.68 21.30 1.03
N GLN A 820 5.79 20.23 0.21
CA GLN A 820 4.64 19.37 -0.11
C GLN A 820 4.03 18.67 1.12
N HIS A 821 4.82 18.38 2.16
CA HIS A 821 4.30 17.83 3.40
C HIS A 821 3.41 18.84 4.12
N VAL A 822 3.89 20.10 4.23
CA VAL A 822 3.14 21.19 4.84
C VAL A 822 1.89 21.50 4.01
N TYR A 823 2.03 21.60 2.69
CA TYR A 823 0.94 21.80 1.74
C TYR A 823 -0.13 20.71 1.89
N THR A 824 0.28 19.44 1.88
CA THR A 824 -0.63 18.30 2.00
C THR A 824 -1.27 18.24 3.39
N ALA A 825 -0.65 18.75 4.46
CA ALA A 825 -1.29 18.81 5.77
C ALA A 825 -2.32 19.95 5.88
N VAL A 826 -1.97 21.14 5.37
CA VAL A 826 -2.82 22.33 5.40
C VAL A 826 -4.09 22.15 4.57
N THR A 827 -3.96 21.58 3.38
CA THR A 827 -5.10 21.37 2.44
C THR A 827 -6.13 20.35 2.94
N ARG A 828 -5.86 19.66 4.05
CA ARG A 828 -6.77 18.67 4.67
C ARG A 828 -7.76 19.32 5.63
N GLY A 829 -7.50 20.54 6.08
CA GLY A 829 -8.44 21.34 6.85
C GLY A 829 -9.39 22.10 5.94
N CYS A 830 -10.70 21.94 6.17
CA CYS A 830 -11.74 22.62 5.39
C CYS A 830 -12.10 23.98 5.98
N CYS A 831 -12.24 24.09 7.30
CA CYS A 831 -12.75 25.31 7.94
C CYS A 831 -11.63 26.03 8.72
N ARG A 832 -10.85 25.26 9.49
CA ARG A 832 -9.83 25.78 10.39
C ARG A 832 -8.58 24.91 10.40
N VAL A 833 -7.41 25.55 10.44
CA VAL A 833 -6.10 24.91 10.57
C VAL A 833 -5.31 25.54 11.72
N TYR A 834 -4.90 24.71 12.67
CA TYR A 834 -3.89 25.06 13.67
C TYR A 834 -2.55 24.49 13.25
N VAL A 835 -1.49 25.30 13.31
CA VAL A 835 -0.11 24.85 13.08
C VAL A 835 0.64 24.94 14.41
N ILE A 836 1.06 23.81 14.98
CA ILE A 836 1.91 23.78 16.17
C ILE A 836 3.35 23.56 15.70
N ALA A 837 4.21 24.56 15.88
CA ALA A 837 5.57 24.51 15.35
C ALA A 837 6.53 25.40 16.13
N GLU A 838 7.80 25.04 16.13
CA GLU A 838 8.86 26.02 16.28
C GLU A 838 9.01 26.80 14.96
N GLU A 839 9.11 28.12 15.02
CA GLU A 839 9.11 28.97 13.82
C GLU A 839 10.25 28.58 12.84
N LEU A 840 11.43 28.26 13.37
CA LEU A 840 12.57 27.80 12.59
C LEU A 840 12.28 26.48 11.86
N HIS A 841 11.59 25.53 12.52
CA HIS A 841 11.23 24.24 11.94
C HIS A 841 10.18 24.38 10.84
N LEU A 842 9.16 25.23 11.05
CA LEU A 842 8.17 25.54 10.02
C LEU A 842 8.84 26.21 8.81
N ARG A 843 9.69 27.21 9.04
CA ARG A 843 10.41 27.90 7.96
C ARG A 843 11.28 26.95 7.15
N ARG A 844 12.04 26.08 7.82
CA ARG A 844 12.82 25.03 7.15
C ARG A 844 11.92 24.09 6.35
N ALA A 845 10.81 23.61 6.93
CA ALA A 845 9.90 22.71 6.23
C ALA A 845 9.27 23.34 4.98
N VAL A 846 8.95 24.64 5.00
CA VAL A 846 8.36 25.35 3.84
C VAL A 846 9.40 25.70 2.78
N THR A 847 10.63 26.03 3.17
CA THR A 847 11.69 26.44 2.23
C THR A 847 12.48 25.27 1.65
N ASN A 848 12.51 24.13 2.34
CA ASN A 848 13.20 22.92 1.90
C ASN A 848 12.67 22.43 0.55
N LYS A 849 13.58 22.21 -0.41
CA LYS A 849 13.26 21.61 -1.70
C LYS A 849 13.03 20.10 -1.54
N ASN A 850 12.02 19.57 -2.23
CA ASN A 850 11.95 18.15 -2.48
C ASN A 850 13.04 17.76 -3.49
N MET A 851 13.68 16.61 -3.29
CA MET A 851 14.58 16.04 -4.29
C MET A 851 13.71 15.57 -5.48
N PRO A 852 13.96 16.04 -6.71
CA PRO A 852 13.17 15.61 -7.86
C PRO A 852 13.36 14.11 -8.08
N ARG A 853 12.25 13.41 -8.34
CA ARG A 853 12.30 11.98 -8.67
C ARG A 853 12.85 11.83 -10.08
N LYS A 854 13.86 10.97 -10.27
CA LYS A 854 14.37 10.60 -11.59
C LYS A 854 13.39 9.62 -12.24
N THR A 855 12.71 10.07 -13.29
CA THR A 855 11.70 9.28 -14.04
C THR A 855 11.86 9.45 -15.56
N ARG A 856 11.40 8.47 -16.35
CA ARG A 856 11.40 8.55 -17.82
C ARG A 856 10.00 8.60 -18.43
N LEU A 857 8.95 8.42 -17.63
CA LEU A 857 7.56 8.44 -18.09
C LEU A 857 7.22 9.65 -18.97
N GLN A 858 7.63 10.86 -18.57
CA GLN A 858 7.39 12.07 -19.37
C GLN A 858 8.02 12.00 -20.77
N LYS A 859 9.23 11.43 -20.88
CA LYS A 859 9.93 11.27 -22.16
C LYS A 859 9.25 10.20 -23.02
N PHE A 860 8.93 9.05 -22.45
CA PHE A 860 8.23 7.98 -23.18
C PHE A 860 6.87 8.43 -23.69
N LEU A 861 6.11 9.22 -22.91
CA LEU A 861 4.86 9.80 -23.38
C LEU A 861 5.04 10.73 -24.57
N ARG A 862 6.05 11.60 -24.54
CA ARG A 862 6.33 12.49 -25.67
C ARG A 862 6.73 11.72 -26.93
N GLU A 863 7.47 10.63 -26.77
CA GLU A 863 7.87 9.73 -27.86
C GLU A 863 6.66 9.00 -28.44
N ALA A 864 5.84 8.35 -27.61
CA ALA A 864 4.63 7.65 -28.04
C ALA A 864 3.63 8.58 -28.76
N ILE A 865 3.52 9.84 -28.31
CA ILE A 865 2.67 10.86 -28.93
C ILE A 865 3.27 11.37 -30.25
N ALA A 866 4.59 11.42 -30.37
CA ALA A 866 5.25 11.82 -31.61
C ALA A 866 5.11 10.73 -32.69
N GLU A 867 5.28 9.47 -32.31
CA GLU A 867 5.09 8.30 -33.17
C GLU A 867 3.66 8.24 -33.73
N THR A 868 2.66 8.54 -32.91
CA THR A 868 1.26 8.61 -33.34
C THR A 868 0.94 9.74 -34.31
N SER A 869 1.61 10.89 -34.20
CA SER A 869 1.47 11.96 -35.19
C SER A 869 2.13 11.66 -36.54
N ASN A 870 3.09 10.74 -36.59
CA ASN A 870 3.89 10.45 -37.79
C ASN A 870 3.41 9.23 -38.59
N CYS A 871 2.32 8.55 -38.20
CA CYS A 871 1.80 7.37 -38.90
C CYS A 871 0.49 7.71 -39.64
N PRO A 872 0.49 7.85 -40.99
CA PRO A 872 -0.75 7.88 -41.75
C PRO A 872 -1.41 6.51 -41.67
N LYS A 873 -2.72 6.48 -41.42
CA LYS A 873 -3.57 5.29 -41.29
C LYS A 873 -3.27 4.25 -42.38
N GLN A 874 -2.51 3.21 -42.04
CA GLN A 874 -2.61 1.90 -42.68
C GLN A 874 -3.30 0.96 -41.71
N THR A 875 -4.49 0.52 -42.14
CA THR A 875 -5.31 -0.53 -41.54
C THR A 875 -4.47 -1.77 -41.24
N CYS A 876 -4.35 -2.15 -39.96
CA CYS A 876 -3.87 -3.47 -39.56
C CYS A 876 -5.03 -4.27 -38.94
N SER A 877 -5.40 -5.37 -39.59
CA SER A 877 -6.31 -6.41 -39.10
C SER A 877 -5.71 -7.17 -37.91
N PRO A 878 -6.52 -7.77 -37.03
CA PRO A 878 -6.03 -8.44 -35.84
C PRO A 878 -5.43 -9.81 -36.21
N LEU A 879 -4.12 -9.97 -36.01
CA LEU A 879 -3.46 -11.27 -36.05
C LEU A 879 -3.17 -11.77 -34.64
N THR A 880 -4.06 -12.63 -34.17
CA THR A 880 -3.76 -13.67 -33.18
C THR A 880 -2.70 -14.61 -33.76
N LYS A 881 -1.59 -14.81 -33.02
CA LYS A 881 -0.95 -16.13 -32.80
C LYS A 881 0.28 -15.99 -31.90
N SER A 882 0.17 -16.64 -30.74
CA SER A 882 1.10 -17.67 -30.23
C SER A 882 2.49 -17.70 -30.87
N TRP A 883 3.53 -17.46 -30.07
CA TRP A 883 4.87 -17.97 -30.34
C TRP A 883 5.36 -18.76 -29.13
N GLN A 884 5.26 -20.09 -29.27
CA GLN A 884 6.13 -21.05 -28.61
C GLN A 884 7.54 -20.87 -29.17
N SER A 885 8.51 -20.84 -28.28
CA SER A 885 9.93 -20.88 -28.62
C SER A 885 10.30 -22.28 -29.08
N GLN A 886 10.86 -22.40 -30.28
CA GLN A 886 11.79 -23.49 -30.58
C GLN A 886 12.91 -22.98 -31.49
N GLU A 887 14.11 -23.35 -31.08
CA GLU A 887 15.42 -23.04 -31.65
C GLU A 887 15.53 -23.50 -33.10
N LEU A 888 16.25 -22.72 -33.92
CA LEU A 888 17.05 -23.28 -35.01
C LEU A 888 18.33 -22.45 -35.15
N GLU A 889 19.42 -23.21 -35.19
CA GLU A 889 20.82 -22.83 -35.21
C GLU A 889 21.19 -22.02 -36.46
N ALA A 890 22.19 -21.15 -36.32
CA ALA A 890 22.98 -20.68 -37.46
C ALA A 890 24.46 -20.62 -37.04
N GLN A 891 25.21 -21.63 -37.50
CA GLN A 891 26.66 -21.64 -37.51
C GLN A 891 27.24 -20.72 -38.60
N SER A 892 28.46 -20.28 -38.29
CA SER A 892 29.46 -19.52 -39.04
C SER A 892 29.64 -19.80 -40.55
N VAL A 893 29.91 -18.74 -41.33
CA VAL A 893 30.93 -18.75 -42.41
C VAL A 893 31.57 -17.36 -42.54
N SER A 894 32.83 -17.38 -42.95
CA SER A 894 33.87 -16.35 -42.88
C SER A 894 34.39 -15.90 -44.26
N VAL A 895 35.03 -14.71 -44.29
CA VAL A 895 36.19 -14.29 -45.13
C VAL A 895 35.96 -13.47 -46.45
N THR A 896 36.78 -12.40 -46.52
CA THR A 896 37.48 -11.71 -47.65
C THR A 896 36.93 -10.47 -48.40
N GLN A 897 37.60 -9.34 -48.09
CA GLN A 897 38.39 -8.43 -48.96
C GLN A 897 37.75 -7.59 -50.08
N GLY A 898 38.09 -6.29 -50.05
CA GLY A 898 38.19 -5.43 -51.24
C GLY A 898 37.97 -3.94 -50.98
N ALA A 899 39.04 -3.17 -50.72
CA ALA A 899 39.07 -1.70 -50.85
C ALA A 899 39.27 -1.33 -52.35
N PRO A 900 39.00 -0.08 -52.79
CA PRO A 900 39.92 1.04 -52.54
C PRO A 900 39.27 2.43 -52.30
N ASP A 901 40.06 3.29 -51.65
CA ASP A 901 39.98 4.78 -51.56
C ASP A 901 40.16 5.44 -52.96
N PRO A 902 40.03 6.79 -53.20
CA PRO A 902 40.31 7.90 -52.27
C PRO A 902 39.42 9.18 -52.37
N SER A 903 39.54 10.11 -51.40
CA SER A 903 39.94 11.54 -51.60
C SER A 903 39.48 12.49 -50.47
N GLU A 904 40.44 13.09 -49.76
CA GLU A 904 40.40 14.47 -49.20
C GLU A 904 41.01 15.44 -50.25
N PRO A 905 41.03 16.80 -50.14
CA PRO A 905 40.88 17.67 -48.95
C PRO A 905 40.12 19.02 -49.16
N LEU A 906 39.87 19.81 -48.10
CA LEU A 906 40.27 21.24 -48.03
C LEU A 906 39.96 21.91 -46.66
N SER A 907 40.91 22.74 -46.24
CA SER A 907 40.95 23.69 -45.13
C SER A 907 40.34 25.06 -45.48
N ASP A 908 39.89 25.83 -44.47
CA ASP A 908 40.03 27.30 -44.32
C ASP A 908 39.39 27.76 -42.98
N LEU A 909 40.14 28.26 -41.99
CA LEU A 909 40.62 29.63 -41.74
C LEU A 909 39.60 30.64 -41.15
N ILE A 910 39.73 30.84 -39.83
CA ILE A 910 39.83 32.10 -39.06
C ILE A 910 38.85 33.26 -39.37
N LYS A 911 38.15 33.72 -38.31
CA LYS A 911 38.17 35.15 -37.89
C LYS A 911 37.88 35.31 -36.39
N GLN A 912 38.89 35.87 -35.72
CA GLN A 912 38.82 36.52 -34.42
C GLN A 912 37.93 37.77 -34.50
N GLU A 913 37.35 38.14 -33.37
CA GLU A 913 37.48 39.51 -32.87
C GLU A 913 37.53 39.47 -31.35
N GLY A 914 38.59 40.07 -30.81
CA GLY A 914 38.74 40.41 -29.41
C GLY A 914 39.30 41.81 -29.32
N SER A 915 39.03 42.47 -28.20
CA SER A 915 39.91 43.46 -27.55
C SER A 915 39.25 43.77 -26.21
N ALA A 916 39.86 43.55 -25.04
CA ALA A 916 41.13 44.12 -24.54
C ALA A 916 40.99 45.65 -24.37
N VAL A 917 41.56 46.37 -23.40
CA VAL A 917 42.83 46.31 -22.64
C VAL A 917 42.62 47.31 -21.45
N LEU A 918 43.20 47.17 -20.25
CA LEU A 918 44.48 47.77 -19.79
C LEU A 918 44.63 47.44 -18.28
N ASN A 919 45.66 46.72 -17.83
CA ASN A 919 47.08 47.12 -17.60
C ASN A 919 47.20 48.16 -16.46
N LYS A 920 48.12 48.10 -15.48
CA LYS A 920 49.42 47.41 -15.38
C LYS A 920 50.07 47.65 -13.98
N GLU A 921 51.13 46.86 -13.71
CA GLU A 921 52.34 47.13 -12.88
C GLU A 921 52.24 47.03 -11.34
N ASP A 922 53.19 46.47 -10.57
CA ASP A 922 54.45 45.72 -10.82
C ASP A 922 54.94 45.07 -9.49
N GLN A 923 55.76 43.99 -9.59
CA GLN A 923 56.90 43.47 -8.75
C GLN A 923 56.88 43.63 -7.19
N MET A 924 57.31 42.69 -6.33
CA MET A 924 58.52 41.84 -6.33
C MET A 924 58.40 40.75 -5.22
N GLY A 925 59.28 39.74 -5.21
CA GLY A 925 59.18 38.47 -4.48
C GLY A 925 59.33 38.46 -2.95
N SER A 926 58.84 37.38 -2.33
CA SER A 926 59.51 36.66 -1.24
C SER A 926 59.03 35.21 -1.16
N LEU A 927 60.00 34.31 -1.02
CA LEU A 927 59.92 32.88 -0.71
C LEU A 927 59.98 32.69 0.81
N GLU A 928 59.71 31.45 1.26
CA GLU A 928 59.74 30.89 2.63
C GLU A 928 58.40 30.94 3.38
N GLN A 929 57.68 29.83 3.52
CA GLN A 929 57.90 28.64 4.37
C GLN A 929 57.86 28.91 5.89
N SER A 930 57.16 27.98 6.57
CA SER A 930 57.15 27.65 8.01
C SER A 930 55.96 28.17 8.83
N PRO A 931 55.68 27.62 10.03
CA PRO A 931 55.46 26.20 10.39
C PRO A 931 54.20 26.08 11.33
N CYS A 932 53.76 24.99 11.97
CA CYS A 932 54.46 23.90 12.62
C CYS A 932 53.49 22.78 13.09
N LYS A 933 54.09 21.61 13.29
CA LYS A 933 53.61 20.30 13.77
C LYS A 933 52.94 20.29 15.16
N ARG A 934 52.01 19.35 15.38
CA ARG A 934 52.11 18.20 16.34
C ARG A 934 50.86 17.32 16.26
N GLN A 935 51.03 16.04 15.87
CA GLN A 935 50.91 14.85 16.73
C GLN A 935 49.56 14.69 17.44
N GLN A 936 48.79 13.68 17.04
CA GLN A 936 48.08 12.85 18.01
C GLN A 936 47.97 11.40 17.52
N THR A 937 48.43 10.56 18.41
CA THR A 937 48.76 9.14 18.34
C THR A 937 47.60 8.26 18.76
N LEU A 938 47.64 7.02 18.29
CA LEU A 938 47.06 5.83 18.92
C LEU A 938 47.50 5.72 20.39
N ALA A 939 46.54 5.44 21.27
CA ALA A 939 46.64 4.84 22.62
C ALA A 939 45.18 4.81 23.14
N GLU A 940 44.48 3.70 23.39
CA GLU A 940 44.76 2.60 24.32
C GLU A 940 45.31 3.07 25.67
N ASN A 941 44.42 3.13 26.66
CA ASN A 941 44.57 2.81 28.10
C ASN A 941 43.29 3.33 28.80
N CYS A 942 42.47 2.52 29.47
CA CYS A 942 42.76 1.61 30.58
C CYS A 942 43.45 2.35 31.74
N GLU A 943 42.67 2.78 32.73
CA GLU A 943 43.17 3.02 34.08
C GLU A 943 42.40 2.12 35.04
N ASP A 944 43.07 1.04 35.43
CA ASP A 944 42.89 0.35 36.70
C ASP A 944 43.61 1.14 37.80
N SER A 945 43.03 1.15 38.99
CA SER A 945 43.73 0.85 40.25
C SER A 945 42.64 0.69 41.33
N THR A 946 42.60 -0.42 42.06
CA THR A 946 43.56 -0.72 43.11
C THR A 946 43.86 -2.23 43.27
N THR A 947 45.16 -2.46 43.40
CA THR A 947 45.92 -3.64 43.85
C THR A 947 45.44 -4.18 45.23
N VAL A 948 45.62 -5.45 45.62
CA VAL A 948 46.87 -6.08 46.10
C VAL A 948 46.64 -7.60 46.42
N GLN A 949 47.68 -8.42 46.13
CA GLN A 949 48.14 -9.72 46.73
C GLN A 949 47.63 -11.12 46.32
N ASP A 950 48.51 -11.81 45.57
CA ASP A 950 49.27 -13.05 45.88
C ASP A 950 48.62 -14.33 46.47
N SER A 951 48.57 -15.36 45.59
CA SER A 951 49.10 -16.73 45.76
C SER A 951 48.45 -17.71 46.80
N PRO A 952 48.83 -19.01 46.89
CA PRO A 952 48.10 -20.19 46.36
C PRO A 952 47.73 -21.24 47.45
N LEU A 953 47.32 -22.47 47.06
CA LEU A 953 46.84 -23.64 47.87
C LEU A 953 45.30 -23.63 48.05
N GLY A 954 44.53 -24.72 48.04
CA GLY A 954 44.73 -26.15 48.03
C GLY A 954 43.44 -26.81 48.56
N SER A 955 43.12 -28.01 48.08
CA SER A 955 42.26 -29.03 48.71
C SER A 955 40.71 -28.89 48.74
N PHE A 956 40.08 -29.91 48.15
CA PHE A 956 38.95 -30.74 48.63
C PHE A 956 37.68 -30.08 49.19
N ARG A 957 36.52 -30.40 48.58
CA ARG A 957 35.53 -31.35 49.17
C ARG A 957 34.34 -31.62 48.25
N LEU A 958 34.12 -32.91 47.99
CA LEU A 958 32.88 -33.53 47.56
C LEU A 958 31.67 -33.03 48.36
N LYS A 959 30.53 -32.87 47.69
CA LYS A 959 29.23 -33.28 48.24
C LYS A 959 28.25 -33.60 47.12
N ASN A 960 27.98 -34.89 46.99
CA ASN A 960 26.81 -35.44 46.30
C ASN A 960 25.54 -34.81 46.86
N LEU A 961 24.70 -34.28 45.98
CA LEU A 961 23.26 -34.14 46.20
C LEU A 961 22.53 -34.55 44.92
N THR A 962 22.19 -35.83 44.88
CA THR A 962 21.02 -36.33 44.16
C THR A 962 19.77 -35.66 44.72
N LEU A 963 18.94 -35.07 43.84
CA LEU A 963 17.48 -35.25 43.81
C LEU A 963 16.84 -34.35 42.75
N GLY A 964 15.85 -34.93 42.05
CA GLY A 964 14.70 -34.21 41.52
C GLY A 964 14.57 -34.20 40.00
N GLN A 965 13.94 -35.23 39.45
CA GLN A 965 13.30 -35.18 38.14
C GLN A 965 12.37 -33.95 38.04
N PRO A 966 12.51 -33.09 37.02
CA PRO A 966 11.46 -32.15 36.68
C PRO A 966 10.45 -32.82 35.74
N THR A 967 9.18 -32.71 36.07
CA THR A 967 8.04 -33.13 35.25
C THR A 967 7.96 -32.28 33.96
N PRO A 968 7.65 -32.84 32.78
CA PRO A 968 7.77 -32.12 31.49
C PRO A 968 6.83 -30.92 31.31
N ARG A 969 5.81 -30.77 32.16
CA ARG A 969 4.78 -29.72 32.03
C ARG A 969 5.25 -28.31 32.40
N LYS A 970 6.46 -28.13 32.94
CA LYS A 970 6.99 -26.80 33.30
C LYS A 970 7.91 -26.15 32.25
N LEU A 971 8.24 -26.83 31.16
CA LEU A 971 9.21 -26.33 30.18
C LEU A 971 8.65 -25.42 29.09
N PHE A 972 7.33 -25.28 28.95
CA PHE A 972 6.75 -24.37 27.95
C PHE A 972 5.46 -23.73 28.49
N LYS A 973 5.50 -22.40 28.68
CA LYS A 973 4.29 -21.55 28.69
C LYS A 973 4.37 -20.62 27.48
N SER A 974 3.33 -20.66 26.64
CA SER A 974 3.06 -19.73 25.55
C SER A 974 2.85 -18.30 26.05
#